data_AF-A0A430LDX0-F1
#
_entry.id   AF-A0A430LDX0-F1
#
_cell.length_a   1.000
_cell.length_b   1.000
_cell.length_c   1.000
_cell.angle_alpha   90.00
_cell.angle_beta   90.00
_cell.angle_gamma   90.00
#
_symmetry.space_group_name_H-M   'P 1'
#
loop_
_entity.id
_entity.type
_entity.pdbx_description
1 polymer ?
#
loop_
_entity_poly.entity_id
_entity_poly.type
_entity_poly.pdbx_seq_one_letter_code
_entity_poly.pdbx_strand_id
1 'polypeptide(L)'
;MDSRTAAQGALRATIDFWKTFVSRCIARRVDTDRFEVLVQQVYAEHPLPPAVIADFFLRPQPSNDNSLDPRIPPYLQALTRLGYIDTPSVLRALYKYSSSHAQAQQQPNNGDDKNETAQPPKTQIKRWKSSYWAEEAIFYSLTKAVVEGRAIPDSTIALDVVKIISKYMTLFTAASTAFAADMLGQLHSPQIRDEMESARAGLVALLLRLCENDILVKAVSKPFAKDARKELATSLASFVPTLQLVPELTEKLELFRTETLASLDPADKKKQVANAAMDELLDSTVGLENFVIPEIPISNTRAGLYIYLNAALIGRPILDDNALFSYMNNKYQGDVQSSAIDLILASFDILANAVFRNEGQKDAHLLRSYLINKLPLLLYQLCPPQFPGTSAEFCITEALHHVDTSLFPTASLMFDESRNNNPYTESVREEFCASCVLHGLVQRDHVERILGEISLSDEPSLQKYSKEKLVQDCLSDTDKIQGLIPELDKMDGNVGAVCQALIELLRQYCHSKETMSLKLLCSQLAAKPQSLDVILLFEKLPAILEPLCQLLDNWRYEEDQGEYQPVYEEFGSILLLVLAFAYRYNLTAADVGAITPDSCVAKIIGRGHIARQGDELTEQENGHIGGWIHGLFDTEAGGLGDELMSSCPPQEFYLLVAPLFQNIVVAYAHGYLNDESLKGGVEYLVDTFLLPSLVPAIRFLSDYLWLDQKEAKSVIKVLQLILLPSSISGEASTMLSSVKNLIAKPLEHSLRTYQRRDPKNQDIEPLLRVLKDSIPLSRRTGGADINELESWTSTATNGLASAIKHNIQGLVHWSMHPAINSMPTSYTHRQMLAALKLLGSKRLLHIILEEVRQQTEAGNANSVYDIATSLICAPDAVKDAPVAMLDANGNMPPSLQRPRTLREMLKAEAEGCKKLQKKDAALAEIVVRLHRRVEMLMVMPEAQAMLQTADMALGDAMAAAASGVQGDSMSVDNMLDVGMGVPSDLGLGPASAGGSLDPSGDNELFGAFGSQELDNFDWDMDNMV
;
A
#
# COMPACT_ATOMS: atom_id res chain seq x y z
N MET A 1 49.88 -11.88 -1.47
CA MET A 1 50.08 -12.03 -2.93
C MET A 1 49.95 -13.49 -3.37
N ASP A 2 50.09 -14.47 -2.47
CA ASP A 2 50.07 -15.92 -2.77
C ASP A 2 48.70 -16.49 -3.17
N SER A 3 47.58 -15.86 -2.77
CA SER A 3 46.24 -16.30 -3.17
C SER A 3 45.92 -16.00 -4.64
N ARG A 4 46.46 -14.92 -5.20
CA ARG A 4 46.26 -14.54 -6.61
C ARG A 4 47.06 -15.44 -7.56
N THR A 5 48.26 -15.86 -7.17
CA THR A 5 49.08 -16.78 -7.97
C THR A 5 48.53 -18.20 -7.96
N ALA A 6 48.00 -18.67 -6.81
CA ALA A 6 47.30 -19.95 -6.71
C ALA A 6 46.01 -19.98 -7.55
N ALA A 7 45.18 -18.92 -7.49
CA ALA A 7 43.97 -18.80 -8.29
C ALA A 7 44.26 -18.75 -9.81
N GLN A 8 45.35 -18.08 -10.22
CA GLN A 8 45.80 -18.08 -11.62
C GLN A 8 46.31 -19.45 -12.08
N GLY A 9 46.96 -20.21 -11.20
CA GLY A 9 47.39 -21.59 -11.48
C GLY A 9 46.21 -22.54 -11.67
N ALA A 10 45.21 -22.48 -10.79
CA ALA A 10 43.99 -23.27 -10.89
C ALA A 10 43.20 -22.94 -12.17
N LEU A 11 43.04 -21.65 -12.50
CA LEU A 11 42.35 -21.23 -13.73
C LEU A 11 43.04 -21.74 -15.00
N ARG A 12 44.39 -21.75 -15.04
CA ARG A 12 45.15 -22.32 -16.15
C ARG A 12 44.93 -23.83 -16.30
N ALA A 13 44.93 -24.57 -15.19
CA ALA A 13 44.66 -26.01 -15.19
C ALA A 13 43.25 -26.33 -15.71
N THR A 14 42.24 -25.57 -15.27
CA THR A 14 40.85 -25.67 -15.76
C THR A 14 40.77 -25.41 -17.26
N ILE A 15 41.43 -24.36 -17.76
CA ILE A 15 41.49 -24.02 -19.20
C ILE A 15 42.13 -25.14 -20.03
N ASP A 16 43.25 -25.69 -19.56
CA ASP A 16 43.94 -26.79 -20.26
C ASP A 16 43.13 -28.08 -20.25
N PHE A 17 42.38 -28.33 -19.17
CA PHE A 17 41.47 -29.46 -19.07
C PHE A 17 40.33 -29.36 -20.10
N TRP A 18 39.63 -28.22 -20.17
CA TRP A 18 38.56 -28.00 -21.16
C TRP A 18 39.06 -28.13 -22.60
N LYS A 19 40.23 -27.57 -22.91
CA LYS A 19 40.87 -27.72 -24.22
C LYS A 19 41.15 -29.19 -24.56
N THR A 20 41.61 -29.96 -23.59
CA THR A 20 41.88 -31.40 -23.75
C THR A 20 40.58 -32.21 -23.87
N PHE A 21 39.55 -31.85 -23.12
CA PHE A 21 38.23 -32.47 -23.19
C PHE A 21 37.59 -32.29 -24.57
N VAL A 22 37.50 -31.05 -25.06
CA VAL A 22 36.90 -30.73 -26.37
C VAL A 22 37.65 -31.45 -27.50
N SER A 23 38.98 -31.41 -27.49
CA SER A 23 39.79 -32.11 -28.51
C SER A 23 39.61 -33.64 -28.47
N ARG A 24 39.48 -34.25 -27.28
CA ARG A 24 39.19 -35.68 -27.14
C ARG A 24 37.78 -36.05 -27.58
N CYS A 25 36.77 -35.23 -27.29
CA CYS A 25 35.39 -35.48 -27.72
C CYS A 25 35.29 -35.51 -29.25
N ILE A 26 35.94 -34.56 -29.93
CA ILE A 26 36.00 -34.50 -31.39
C ILE A 26 36.80 -35.69 -31.95
N ALA A 27 38.00 -35.95 -31.43
CA ALA A 27 38.87 -37.02 -31.93
C ALA A 27 38.27 -38.42 -31.74
N ARG A 28 37.61 -38.68 -30.60
CA ARG A 28 36.95 -39.97 -30.31
C ARG A 28 35.56 -40.07 -30.88
N ARG A 29 35.05 -39.03 -31.55
CA ARG A 29 33.73 -39.04 -32.16
C ARG A 29 32.67 -39.48 -31.13
N VAL A 30 32.61 -38.80 -29.99
CA VAL A 30 31.60 -39.06 -28.93
C VAL A 30 30.19 -38.72 -29.44
N ASP A 31 29.18 -39.50 -29.08
CA ASP A 31 27.77 -39.21 -29.37
C ASP A 31 27.21 -38.09 -28.46
N THR A 32 26.11 -37.44 -28.86
CA THR A 32 25.57 -36.28 -28.14
C THR A 32 25.07 -36.64 -26.74
N ASP A 33 24.42 -37.79 -26.57
CA ASP A 33 23.86 -38.22 -25.29
C ASP A 33 24.98 -38.52 -24.26
N ARG A 34 26.03 -39.21 -24.72
CA ARG A 34 27.22 -39.46 -23.89
C ARG A 34 28.00 -38.19 -23.61
N PHE A 35 28.06 -37.25 -24.56
CA PHE A 35 28.68 -35.94 -24.32
C PHE A 35 27.95 -35.16 -23.23
N GLU A 36 26.62 -35.19 -23.20
CA GLU A 36 25.81 -34.50 -22.19
C GLU A 36 26.11 -35.00 -20.76
N VAL A 37 26.22 -36.32 -20.57
CA VAL A 37 26.57 -36.90 -19.27
C VAL A 37 28.00 -36.51 -18.85
N LEU A 38 28.95 -36.56 -19.79
CA LEU A 38 30.34 -36.23 -19.50
C LEU A 38 30.52 -34.75 -19.18
N VAL A 39 29.81 -33.85 -19.89
CA VAL A 39 29.99 -32.41 -19.71
C VAL A 39 29.41 -31.91 -18.38
N GLN A 40 28.37 -32.56 -17.86
CA GLN A 40 27.86 -32.28 -16.50
C GLN A 40 28.92 -32.54 -15.43
N GLN A 41 29.65 -33.66 -15.54
CA GLN A 41 30.74 -34.00 -14.62
C GLN A 41 31.91 -33.01 -14.76
N VAL A 42 32.30 -32.70 -15.99
CA VAL A 42 33.39 -31.75 -16.27
C VAL A 42 33.05 -30.35 -15.77
N TYR A 43 31.82 -29.89 -15.92
CA TYR A 43 31.41 -28.56 -15.44
C TYR A 43 31.35 -28.49 -13.91
N ALA A 44 30.96 -29.59 -13.23
CA ALA A 44 30.95 -29.67 -11.77
C ALA A 44 32.37 -29.58 -11.16
N GLU A 45 33.37 -30.21 -11.80
CA GLU A 45 34.77 -30.19 -11.32
C GLU A 45 35.57 -28.97 -11.81
N HIS A 46 35.23 -28.44 -12.99
CA HIS A 46 35.98 -27.41 -13.70
C HIS A 46 35.04 -26.33 -14.27
N PRO A 47 34.39 -25.48 -13.46
CA PRO A 47 33.48 -24.47 -13.97
C PRO A 47 34.22 -23.36 -14.74
N LEU A 48 33.65 -22.94 -15.88
CA LEU A 48 34.17 -21.82 -16.68
C LEU A 48 33.03 -20.88 -17.13
N PRO A 49 33.33 -19.59 -17.38
CA PRO A 49 32.33 -18.66 -17.91
C PRO A 49 31.77 -19.11 -19.27
N PRO A 50 30.46 -18.89 -19.55
CA PRO A 50 29.79 -19.23 -20.80
C PRO A 50 30.53 -18.81 -22.08
N ALA A 51 31.10 -17.59 -22.07
CA ALA A 51 31.85 -17.05 -23.20
C ALA A 51 33.13 -17.83 -23.52
N VAL A 52 33.81 -18.36 -22.49
CA VAL A 52 35.05 -19.13 -22.65
C VAL A 52 34.74 -20.53 -23.16
N ILE A 53 33.66 -21.15 -22.64
CA ILE A 53 33.18 -22.46 -23.12
C ILE A 53 32.79 -22.35 -24.59
N ALA A 54 31.97 -21.37 -24.98
CA ALA A 54 31.58 -21.15 -26.38
C ALA A 54 32.79 -20.92 -27.31
N ASP A 55 33.81 -20.17 -26.86
CA ASP A 55 35.05 -19.95 -27.63
C ASP A 55 35.80 -21.26 -27.90
N PHE A 56 35.88 -22.20 -26.95
CA PHE A 56 36.56 -23.48 -27.17
C PHE A 56 35.94 -24.34 -28.27
N PHE A 57 34.61 -24.34 -28.36
CA PHE A 57 33.89 -25.12 -29.37
C PHE A 57 33.94 -24.45 -30.76
N LEU A 58 33.94 -23.12 -30.83
CA LEU A 58 33.82 -22.38 -32.10
C LEU A 58 35.15 -21.89 -32.68
N ARG A 59 36.25 -21.95 -31.91
CA ARG A 59 37.58 -21.52 -32.35
C ARG A 59 38.24 -22.49 -33.34
N PRO A 60 38.94 -21.98 -34.38
CA PRO A 60 39.80 -22.79 -35.24
C PRO A 60 40.89 -23.51 -34.47
N GLN A 61 40.96 -24.83 -34.64
CA GLN A 61 42.01 -25.64 -34.04
C GLN A 61 43.30 -25.50 -34.87
N PRO A 62 44.50 -25.59 -34.26
CA PRO A 62 45.76 -25.54 -35.01
C PRO A 62 45.84 -26.59 -36.14
N SER A 63 45.18 -27.74 -35.95
CA SER A 63 45.11 -28.87 -36.88
C SER A 63 44.05 -28.76 -37.98
N ASN A 64 43.03 -27.91 -37.80
CA ASN A 64 41.96 -27.71 -38.78
C ASN A 64 41.46 -26.26 -38.72
N ASP A 65 41.72 -25.51 -39.79
CA ASP A 65 41.20 -24.16 -40.02
C ASP A 65 40.30 -24.06 -41.26
N ASN A 66 39.98 -25.19 -41.89
CA ASN A 66 39.19 -25.22 -43.11
C ASN A 66 37.69 -25.08 -42.78
N SER A 67 37.16 -25.92 -41.90
CA SER A 67 35.74 -25.89 -41.50
C SER A 67 35.52 -26.44 -40.09
N LEU A 68 34.40 -26.05 -39.47
CA LEU A 68 33.98 -26.58 -38.17
C LEU A 68 33.71 -28.11 -38.25
N ASP A 69 33.74 -28.83 -37.13
CA ASP A 69 33.29 -30.24 -37.10
C ASP A 69 31.76 -30.31 -37.04
N PRO A 70 31.09 -31.16 -37.84
CA PRO A 70 29.62 -31.29 -37.86
C PRO A 70 28.98 -31.70 -36.52
N ARG A 71 29.77 -32.15 -35.53
CA ARG A 71 29.28 -32.51 -34.18
C ARG A 71 29.21 -31.35 -33.22
N ILE A 72 29.84 -30.23 -33.55
CA ILE A 72 29.87 -29.05 -32.69
C ILE A 72 28.48 -28.43 -32.54
N PRO A 73 27.63 -28.27 -33.59
CA PRO A 73 26.29 -27.71 -33.40
C PRO A 73 25.40 -28.55 -32.45
N PRO A 74 25.33 -29.89 -32.53
CA PRO A 74 24.63 -30.70 -31.52
C PRO A 74 25.19 -30.56 -30.09
N TYR A 75 26.52 -30.44 -29.93
CA TYR A 75 27.11 -30.22 -28.60
C TYR A 75 26.77 -28.85 -28.03
N LEU A 76 26.75 -27.80 -28.86
CA LEU A 76 26.30 -26.47 -28.45
C LEU A 76 24.83 -26.50 -28.02
N GLN A 77 23.96 -27.22 -28.74
CA GLN A 77 22.57 -27.40 -28.33
C GLN A 77 22.43 -28.07 -26.95
N ALA A 78 23.21 -29.12 -26.68
CA ALA A 78 23.23 -29.76 -25.37
C ALA A 78 23.72 -28.80 -24.27
N LEU A 79 24.79 -28.05 -24.53
CA LEU A 79 25.33 -27.04 -23.59
C LEU A 79 24.34 -25.91 -23.30
N THR A 80 23.60 -25.44 -24.31
CA THR A 80 22.55 -24.42 -24.14
C THR A 80 21.38 -24.98 -23.34
N ARG A 81 20.98 -26.24 -23.56
CA ARG A 81 19.92 -26.91 -22.78
C ARG A 81 20.28 -27.04 -21.30
N LEU A 82 21.56 -27.29 -21.00
CA LEU A 82 22.07 -27.39 -19.62
C LEU A 82 22.34 -26.01 -18.97
N GLY A 83 22.20 -24.90 -19.70
CA GLY A 83 22.45 -23.56 -19.20
C GLY A 83 23.94 -23.22 -19.01
N TYR A 84 24.86 -24.01 -19.57
CA TYR A 84 26.31 -23.78 -19.47
C TYR A 84 26.82 -22.74 -20.48
N ILE A 85 26.06 -22.49 -21.56
CA ILE A 85 26.32 -21.42 -22.52
C ILE A 85 25.04 -20.62 -22.82
N ASP A 86 25.19 -19.32 -23.03
CA ASP A 86 24.11 -18.38 -23.38
C ASP A 86 24.18 -17.95 -24.86
N THR A 87 23.03 -17.53 -25.40
CA THR A 87 22.88 -17.07 -26.80
C THR A 87 23.89 -15.98 -27.19
N PRO A 88 24.13 -14.92 -26.39
CA PRO A 88 25.14 -13.91 -26.69
C PRO A 88 26.56 -14.48 -26.84
N SER A 89 26.95 -15.43 -25.98
CA SER A 89 28.30 -16.02 -26.04
C SER A 89 28.52 -16.83 -27.32
N VAL A 90 27.52 -17.61 -27.74
CA VAL A 90 27.57 -18.36 -29.00
C VAL A 90 27.69 -17.41 -30.19
N LEU A 91 26.84 -16.38 -30.26
CA LEU A 91 26.87 -15.39 -31.35
C LEU A 91 28.18 -14.60 -31.39
N ARG A 92 28.73 -14.19 -30.23
CA ARG A 92 30.03 -13.48 -30.14
C ARG A 92 31.18 -14.34 -30.63
N ALA A 93 31.24 -15.60 -30.19
CA ALA A 93 32.30 -16.52 -30.60
C ALA A 93 32.22 -16.85 -32.09
N LEU A 94 31.01 -17.09 -32.60
CA LEU A 94 30.77 -17.32 -34.02
C LEU A 94 31.18 -16.09 -34.86
N TYR A 95 30.87 -14.87 -34.37
CA TYR A 95 31.19 -13.62 -35.07
C TYR A 95 32.71 -13.45 -35.19
N LYS A 96 33.41 -13.64 -34.06
CA LYS A 96 34.87 -13.49 -33.95
C LYS A 96 35.64 -14.37 -34.95
N TYR A 97 35.15 -15.57 -35.24
CA TYR A 97 35.82 -16.54 -36.11
C TYR A 97 35.20 -16.68 -37.51
N SER A 98 34.17 -15.89 -37.84
CA SER A 98 33.46 -15.95 -39.12
C SER A 98 34.39 -15.71 -40.32
N SER A 99 34.16 -16.48 -41.39
CA SER A 99 34.88 -16.40 -42.66
C SER A 99 34.58 -15.08 -43.41
N SER A 100 33.41 -14.47 -43.16
CA SER A 100 32.98 -13.20 -43.75
C SER A 100 33.92 -12.03 -43.45
N HIS A 101 34.69 -12.10 -42.35
CA HIS A 101 35.70 -11.08 -42.04
C HIS A 101 36.89 -11.06 -43.00
N ALA A 102 37.28 -12.20 -43.57
CA ALA A 102 38.36 -12.24 -44.56
C ALA A 102 37.91 -11.59 -45.87
N GLN A 103 36.64 -11.75 -46.23
CA GLN A 103 36.04 -11.18 -47.44
C GLN A 103 35.82 -9.66 -47.32
N ALA A 104 35.32 -9.18 -46.17
CA ALA A 104 35.12 -7.75 -45.93
C ALA A 104 36.43 -6.93 -45.88
N GLN A 105 37.60 -7.57 -45.69
CA GLN A 105 38.91 -6.90 -45.61
C GLN A 105 39.62 -6.75 -46.99
N GLN A 106 39.11 -7.33 -48.06
CA GLN A 106 39.71 -7.28 -49.41
C GLN A 106 39.33 -6.01 -50.21
N GLN A 107 39.03 -4.89 -49.56
CA GLN A 107 38.88 -3.62 -50.28
C GLN A 107 40.23 -3.13 -50.84
N PRO A 108 40.34 -2.76 -52.13
CA PRO A 108 41.54 -2.13 -52.67
C PRO A 108 41.64 -0.68 -52.15
N ASN A 109 42.66 -0.42 -51.36
CA ASN A 109 43.06 0.93 -50.95
C ASN A 109 43.58 1.69 -52.18
N ASN A 110 42.85 2.72 -52.63
CA ASN A 110 43.35 3.74 -53.55
C ASN A 110 43.22 5.12 -52.88
N GLY A 111 44.36 5.74 -52.55
CA GLY A 111 44.46 7.16 -52.18
C GLY A 111 45.33 7.42 -50.95
N ASP A 112 46.52 7.95 -51.20
CA ASP A 112 47.56 8.45 -50.28
C ASP A 112 47.05 9.24 -49.05
N ASP A 113 47.60 9.00 -47.86
CA ASP A 113 48.68 9.85 -47.36
C ASP A 113 49.31 9.34 -46.04
N LYS A 114 50.59 9.64 -45.91
CA LYS A 114 51.53 9.20 -44.87
C LYS A 114 51.20 9.80 -43.49
N ASN A 115 51.18 8.96 -42.46
CA ASN A 115 52.03 9.18 -41.28
C ASN A 115 52.03 7.97 -40.33
N GLU A 116 53.20 7.38 -40.21
CA GLU A 116 53.56 6.39 -39.19
C GLU A 116 53.59 7.04 -37.81
N THR A 117 52.83 6.50 -36.86
CA THR A 117 53.29 6.40 -35.46
C THR A 117 52.94 5.00 -34.95
N ALA A 118 53.97 4.29 -34.49
CA ALA A 118 53.94 2.89 -34.14
C ALA A 118 52.94 2.58 -33.00
N GLN A 119 52.03 1.64 -33.24
CA GLN A 119 51.32 0.86 -32.22
C GLN A 119 51.55 -0.64 -32.49
N PRO A 120 51.64 -1.47 -31.44
CA PRO A 120 52.21 -2.82 -31.52
C PRO A 120 51.36 -3.77 -32.38
N PRO A 121 51.95 -4.88 -32.91
CA PRO A 121 51.26 -5.79 -33.82
C PRO A 121 50.05 -6.40 -33.13
N LYS A 122 48.84 -6.07 -33.59
CA LYS A 122 47.62 -6.78 -33.18
C LYS A 122 47.79 -8.25 -33.56
N THR A 123 47.79 -9.14 -32.57
CA THR A 123 47.75 -10.59 -32.74
C THR A 123 46.66 -10.94 -33.77
N GLN A 124 47.06 -11.37 -34.97
CA GLN A 124 46.11 -11.79 -36.00
C GLN A 124 45.32 -12.99 -35.47
N ILE A 125 44.02 -12.79 -35.20
CA ILE A 125 43.12 -13.86 -34.80
C ILE A 125 42.96 -14.81 -35.98
N LYS A 126 43.33 -16.08 -35.79
CA LYS A 126 43.09 -17.14 -36.79
C LYS A 126 41.58 -17.35 -36.94
N ARG A 127 41.06 -17.22 -38.16
CA ARG A 127 39.62 -17.38 -38.52
C ARG A 127 39.42 -18.62 -39.40
N TRP A 128 38.18 -19.07 -39.54
CA TRP A 128 37.83 -20.19 -40.42
C TRP A 128 37.94 -19.79 -41.90
N LYS A 129 38.26 -20.75 -42.78
CA LYS A 129 38.23 -20.55 -44.24
C LYS A 129 36.82 -20.73 -44.82
N SER A 130 36.05 -21.69 -44.31
CA SER A 130 34.61 -21.84 -44.57
C SER A 130 33.86 -22.16 -43.27
N SER A 131 33.11 -21.18 -42.77
CA SER A 131 32.24 -21.26 -41.59
C SER A 131 30.75 -21.19 -41.93
N TYR A 132 30.40 -20.94 -43.20
CA TYR A 132 29.05 -20.58 -43.62
C TYR A 132 27.99 -21.62 -43.30
N TRP A 133 28.25 -22.91 -43.57
CA TRP A 133 27.31 -23.99 -43.23
C TRP A 133 27.08 -24.12 -41.72
N ALA A 134 28.10 -23.84 -40.91
CA ALA A 134 28.01 -23.91 -39.44
C ALA A 134 27.26 -22.70 -38.90
N GLU A 135 27.50 -21.51 -39.47
CA GLU A 135 26.75 -20.30 -39.18
C GLU A 135 25.26 -20.49 -39.50
N GLU A 136 24.93 -21.03 -40.67
CA GLU A 136 23.57 -21.38 -41.07
C GLU A 136 22.89 -22.33 -40.06
N ALA A 137 23.52 -23.46 -39.77
CA ALA A 137 22.98 -24.46 -38.83
C ALA A 137 22.76 -23.88 -37.42
N ILE A 138 23.70 -23.05 -36.94
CA ILE A 138 23.59 -22.40 -35.63
C ILE A 138 22.50 -21.32 -35.64
N PHE A 139 22.38 -20.50 -36.69
CA PHE A 139 21.30 -19.52 -36.79
C PHE A 139 19.92 -20.16 -36.80
N TYR A 140 19.71 -21.25 -37.54
CA TYR A 140 18.45 -22.00 -37.49
C TYR A 140 18.19 -22.62 -36.12
N SER A 141 19.22 -23.16 -35.46
CA SER A 141 19.10 -23.68 -34.09
C SER A 141 18.71 -22.59 -33.10
N LEU A 142 19.30 -21.40 -33.20
CA LEU A 142 18.97 -20.26 -32.36
C LEU A 142 17.57 -19.73 -32.67
N THR A 143 17.16 -19.73 -33.94
CA THR A 143 15.79 -19.37 -34.36
C THR A 143 14.77 -20.25 -33.66
N LYS A 144 15.01 -21.57 -33.62
CA LYS A 144 14.18 -22.52 -32.87
C LYS A 144 14.17 -22.21 -31.36
N ALA A 145 15.33 -21.92 -30.78
CA ALA A 145 15.43 -21.59 -29.35
C ALA A 145 14.75 -20.26 -28.98
N VAL A 146 14.68 -19.29 -29.90
CA VAL A 146 13.91 -18.04 -29.72
C VAL A 146 12.40 -18.33 -29.72
N VAL A 147 11.92 -19.18 -30.63
CA VAL A 147 10.50 -19.60 -30.68
C VAL A 147 10.10 -20.36 -29.41
N GLU A 148 10.99 -21.20 -28.87
CA GLU A 148 10.78 -21.91 -27.61
C GLU A 148 10.89 -21.01 -26.35
N GLY A 149 11.22 -19.72 -26.50
CA GLY A 149 11.38 -18.77 -25.38
C GLY A 149 12.63 -18.97 -24.54
N ARG A 150 13.55 -19.86 -24.95
CA ARG A 150 14.76 -20.21 -24.17
C ARG A 150 15.96 -19.32 -24.48
N ALA A 151 16.02 -18.73 -25.67
CA ALA A 151 17.20 -17.99 -26.12
C ALA A 151 17.33 -16.58 -25.51
N ILE A 152 16.21 -15.97 -25.08
CA ILE A 152 16.14 -14.61 -24.52
C ILE A 152 15.25 -14.64 -23.27
N PRO A 153 15.80 -14.98 -22.10
CA PRO A 153 15.03 -15.02 -20.86
C PRO A 153 14.85 -13.63 -20.23
N ASP A 154 15.73 -12.67 -20.51
CA ASP A 154 15.73 -11.35 -19.86
C ASP A 154 15.99 -10.18 -20.85
N SER A 155 15.75 -8.95 -20.38
CA SER A 155 15.98 -7.75 -21.19
C SER A 155 17.47 -7.46 -21.44
N THR A 156 18.37 -7.92 -20.58
CA THR A 156 19.83 -7.69 -20.68
C THR A 156 20.47 -8.50 -21.80
N ILE A 157 20.16 -9.79 -21.86
CA ILE A 157 20.53 -10.71 -22.93
C ILE A 157 19.91 -10.26 -24.24
N ALA A 158 18.65 -9.79 -24.24
CA ALA A 158 18.00 -9.25 -25.44
C ALA A 158 18.82 -8.11 -26.07
N LEU A 159 19.28 -7.14 -25.27
CA LEU A 159 20.08 -6.01 -25.75
C LEU A 159 21.47 -6.43 -26.23
N ASP A 160 22.08 -7.42 -25.58
CA ASP A 160 23.37 -7.97 -26.00
C ASP A 160 23.24 -8.72 -27.34
N VAL A 161 22.18 -9.49 -27.53
CA VAL A 161 21.86 -10.16 -28.82
C VAL A 161 21.67 -9.11 -29.93
N VAL A 162 20.92 -8.04 -29.66
CA VAL A 162 20.70 -6.93 -30.62
C VAL A 162 22.02 -6.30 -31.09
N LYS A 163 22.94 -6.01 -30.17
CA LYS A 163 24.27 -5.46 -30.50
C LYS A 163 25.09 -6.42 -31.38
N ILE A 164 25.07 -7.72 -31.09
CA ILE A 164 25.88 -8.69 -31.85
C ILE A 164 25.30 -8.90 -33.24
N ILE A 165 23.98 -9.00 -33.36
CA ILE A 165 23.31 -9.18 -34.65
C ILE A 165 23.44 -7.94 -35.53
N SER A 166 23.42 -6.74 -34.93
CA SER A 166 23.71 -5.49 -35.66
C SER A 166 25.10 -5.52 -36.31
N LYS A 167 26.11 -6.08 -35.63
CA LYS A 167 27.45 -6.29 -36.18
C LYS A 167 27.50 -7.36 -37.27
N TYR A 168 26.69 -8.41 -37.16
CA TYR A 168 26.58 -9.41 -38.22
C TYR A 168 25.97 -8.84 -39.49
N MET A 169 24.89 -8.04 -39.36
CA MET A 169 24.26 -7.38 -40.50
C MET A 169 25.27 -6.48 -41.24
N THR A 170 26.04 -5.67 -40.53
CA THR A 170 27.08 -4.84 -41.15
C THR A 170 28.20 -5.66 -41.78
N LEU A 171 28.60 -6.78 -41.16
CA LEU A 171 29.60 -7.70 -41.70
C LEU A 171 29.15 -8.37 -43.00
N PHE A 172 27.92 -8.89 -43.06
CA PHE A 172 27.36 -9.49 -44.27
C PHE A 172 27.14 -8.46 -45.37
N THR A 173 26.72 -7.22 -45.04
CA THR A 173 26.65 -6.12 -46.00
C THR A 173 28.02 -5.81 -46.59
N ALA A 174 29.06 -5.70 -45.75
CA ALA A 174 30.43 -5.42 -46.21
C ALA A 174 31.04 -6.56 -47.04
N ALA A 175 30.78 -7.82 -46.67
CA ALA A 175 31.20 -8.97 -47.46
C ALA A 175 30.47 -8.99 -48.82
N SER A 176 29.16 -8.74 -48.83
CA SER A 176 28.35 -8.71 -50.07
C SER A 176 28.77 -7.58 -51.02
N THR A 177 29.14 -6.41 -50.50
CA THR A 177 29.66 -5.30 -51.34
C THR A 177 31.06 -5.61 -51.87
N ALA A 178 31.93 -6.27 -51.10
CA ALA A 178 33.22 -6.74 -51.59
C ALA A 178 33.06 -7.74 -52.74
N PHE A 179 32.14 -8.72 -52.62
CA PHE A 179 31.81 -9.64 -53.71
C PHE A 179 31.24 -8.95 -54.96
N ALA A 180 30.43 -7.90 -54.78
CA ALA A 180 29.90 -7.12 -55.90
C ALA A 180 30.98 -6.29 -56.61
N ALA A 181 31.97 -5.78 -55.87
CA ALA A 181 33.09 -5.02 -56.43
C ALA A 181 34.12 -5.90 -57.16
N ASP A 182 34.27 -7.16 -56.75
CA ASP A 182 35.18 -8.15 -57.36
C ASP A 182 34.60 -8.84 -58.61
N MET A 183 33.45 -8.39 -59.13
CA MET A 183 32.81 -8.91 -60.36
C MET A 183 33.66 -8.79 -61.64
N LEU A 184 34.82 -8.10 -61.58
CA LEU A 184 35.83 -8.05 -62.67
C LEU A 184 37.06 -8.96 -62.41
N GLY A 185 37.18 -9.60 -61.23
CA GLY A 185 38.31 -10.40 -60.79
C GLY A 185 38.01 -11.90 -60.69
N GLN A 186 38.69 -12.73 -61.48
CA GLN A 186 38.52 -14.18 -61.53
C GLN A 186 39.17 -14.95 -60.36
N LEU A 187 38.76 -14.73 -59.10
CA LEU A 187 39.41 -15.42 -57.97
C LEU A 187 38.49 -16.02 -56.88
N HIS A 188 37.16 -15.83 -56.93
CA HIS A 188 36.23 -16.46 -55.96
C HIS A 188 35.30 -17.49 -56.63
N SER A 189 35.33 -18.74 -56.15
CA SER A 189 34.47 -19.83 -56.66
C SER A 189 32.98 -19.52 -56.39
N PRO A 190 32.07 -19.70 -57.37
CA PRO A 190 30.63 -19.43 -57.20
C PRO A 190 30.02 -20.16 -55.99
N GLN A 191 30.59 -21.30 -55.62
CA GLN A 191 30.23 -22.08 -54.44
C GLN A 191 30.35 -21.34 -53.09
N ILE A 192 31.37 -20.50 -52.89
CA ILE A 192 31.55 -19.75 -51.63
C ILE A 192 30.49 -18.65 -51.49
N ARG A 193 30.10 -18.06 -52.63
CA ARG A 193 29.01 -17.10 -52.68
C ARG A 193 27.71 -17.77 -52.24
N ASP A 194 27.37 -18.90 -52.85
CA ASP A 194 26.16 -19.67 -52.52
C ASP A 194 26.11 -20.07 -51.03
N GLU A 195 27.22 -20.57 -50.49
CA GLU A 195 27.34 -20.90 -49.06
C GLU A 195 27.14 -19.67 -48.15
N MET A 196 27.71 -18.52 -48.52
CA MET A 196 27.47 -17.26 -47.79
C MET A 196 26.00 -16.82 -47.88
N GLU A 197 25.33 -17.03 -49.03
CA GLU A 197 23.91 -16.72 -49.19
C GLU A 197 23.04 -17.58 -48.26
N SER A 198 23.38 -18.87 -48.09
CA SER A 198 22.71 -19.77 -47.14
C SER A 198 22.90 -19.34 -45.68
N ALA A 199 24.11 -18.97 -45.26
CA ALA A 199 24.36 -18.43 -43.92
C ALA A 199 23.57 -17.13 -43.67
N ARG A 200 23.50 -16.26 -44.69
CA ARG A 200 22.70 -15.04 -44.66
C ARG A 200 21.20 -15.34 -44.54
N ALA A 201 20.68 -16.34 -45.24
CA ALA A 201 19.29 -16.77 -45.10
C ALA A 201 18.97 -17.24 -43.67
N GLY A 202 19.88 -17.99 -43.04
CA GLY A 202 19.79 -18.38 -41.63
C GLY A 202 19.74 -17.18 -40.69
N LEU A 203 20.58 -16.16 -40.90
CA LEU A 203 20.56 -14.91 -40.12
C LEU A 203 19.24 -14.15 -40.28
N VAL A 204 18.69 -14.09 -41.49
CA VAL A 204 17.40 -13.42 -41.75
C VAL A 204 16.26 -14.14 -41.03
N ALA A 205 16.26 -15.48 -41.02
CA ALA A 205 15.27 -16.26 -40.26
C ALA A 205 15.33 -15.97 -38.75
N LEU A 206 16.55 -15.81 -38.20
CA LEU A 206 16.74 -15.41 -36.81
C LEU A 206 16.25 -13.98 -36.55
N LEU A 207 16.59 -13.03 -37.44
CA LEU A 207 16.18 -11.63 -37.35
C LEU A 207 14.65 -11.47 -37.29
N LEU A 208 13.92 -12.18 -38.16
CA LEU A 208 12.45 -12.17 -38.14
C LEU A 208 11.87 -12.56 -36.78
N ARG A 209 12.34 -13.68 -36.23
CA ARG A 209 11.82 -14.19 -34.96
C ARG A 209 12.21 -13.31 -33.78
N LEU A 210 13.33 -12.61 -33.88
CA LEU A 210 13.74 -11.61 -32.89
C LEU A 210 12.89 -10.34 -32.96
N CYS A 211 12.53 -9.88 -34.16
CA CYS A 211 11.62 -8.74 -34.34
C CYS A 211 10.20 -9.03 -33.81
N GLU A 212 9.75 -10.28 -33.87
CA GLU A 212 8.46 -10.74 -33.33
C GLU A 212 8.50 -11.04 -31.81
N ASN A 213 9.65 -10.96 -31.14
CA ASN A 213 9.78 -11.32 -29.74
C ASN A 213 9.42 -10.16 -28.79
N ASP A 214 8.38 -10.37 -27.96
CA ASP A 214 7.89 -9.34 -27.01
C ASP A 214 8.93 -8.88 -25.99
N ILE A 215 9.82 -9.77 -25.53
CA ILE A 215 10.86 -9.44 -24.55
C ILE A 215 11.88 -8.49 -25.17
N LEU A 216 12.25 -8.72 -26.44
CA LEU A 216 13.13 -7.85 -27.19
C LEU A 216 12.49 -6.48 -27.45
N VAL A 217 11.23 -6.44 -27.89
CA VAL A 217 10.50 -5.19 -28.13
C VAL A 217 10.37 -4.37 -26.84
N LYS A 218 10.03 -5.02 -25.72
CA LYS A 218 10.00 -4.40 -24.38
C LYS A 218 11.38 -3.95 -23.89
N ALA A 219 12.46 -4.66 -24.23
CA ALA A 219 13.81 -4.28 -23.85
C ALA A 219 14.28 -3.04 -24.63
N VAL A 220 14.01 -3.01 -25.94
CA VAL A 220 14.40 -1.93 -26.84
C VAL A 220 13.54 -0.68 -26.63
N SER A 221 12.33 -0.78 -26.11
CA SER A 221 11.47 0.38 -25.81
C SER A 221 11.92 1.20 -24.58
N LYS A 222 12.78 0.64 -23.72
CA LYS A 222 13.28 1.34 -22.52
C LYS A 222 14.25 2.48 -22.89
N PRO A 223 14.27 3.58 -22.11
CA PRO A 223 15.05 4.78 -22.45
C PRO A 223 16.58 4.55 -22.46
N PHE A 224 17.10 3.63 -21.65
CA PHE A 224 18.54 3.30 -21.63
C PHE A 224 19.00 2.47 -22.83
N ALA A 225 18.08 1.89 -23.62
CA ALA A 225 18.39 1.09 -24.80
C ALA A 225 18.54 1.91 -26.09
N LYS A 226 18.55 3.25 -25.99
CA LYS A 226 18.59 4.18 -27.13
C LYS A 226 19.75 3.89 -28.09
N ASP A 227 20.95 3.63 -27.58
CA ASP A 227 22.12 3.37 -28.42
C ASP A 227 22.00 2.05 -29.18
N ALA A 228 21.52 0.99 -28.51
CA ALA A 228 21.27 -0.30 -29.15
C ALA A 228 20.15 -0.22 -30.20
N ARG A 229 19.10 0.57 -29.94
CA ARG A 229 18.01 0.82 -30.89
C ARG A 229 18.50 1.54 -32.15
N LYS A 230 19.31 2.57 -31.98
CA LYS A 230 19.92 3.32 -33.09
C LYS A 230 20.87 2.44 -33.91
N GLU A 231 21.68 1.61 -33.25
CA GLU A 231 22.57 0.65 -33.90
C GLU A 231 21.77 -0.38 -34.72
N LEU A 232 20.68 -0.90 -34.16
CA LEU A 232 19.78 -1.83 -34.85
C LEU A 232 19.08 -1.18 -36.06
N ALA A 233 18.54 0.03 -35.90
CA ALA A 233 17.86 0.74 -36.99
C ALA A 233 18.82 1.09 -38.14
N THR A 234 20.05 1.51 -37.82
CA THR A 234 21.08 1.85 -38.82
C THR A 234 21.56 0.60 -39.57
N SER A 235 21.79 -0.50 -38.84
CA SER A 235 22.23 -1.75 -39.44
C SER A 235 21.15 -2.37 -40.33
N LEU A 236 19.88 -2.37 -39.90
CA LEU A 236 18.73 -2.78 -40.73
C LEU A 236 18.64 -1.93 -42.01
N ALA A 237 18.75 -0.61 -41.91
CA ALA A 237 18.70 0.29 -43.08
C ALA A 237 19.78 -0.02 -44.13
N SER A 238 20.97 -0.46 -43.68
CA SER A 238 22.07 -0.86 -44.58
C SER A 238 21.95 -2.29 -45.11
N PHE A 239 21.27 -3.18 -44.37
CA PHE A 239 21.20 -4.61 -44.65
C PHE A 239 20.00 -5.00 -45.51
N VAL A 240 18.83 -4.41 -45.24
CA VAL A 240 17.57 -4.68 -45.98
C VAL A 240 17.72 -4.52 -47.50
N PRO A 241 18.40 -3.47 -48.04
CA PRO A 241 18.60 -3.32 -49.49
C PRO A 241 19.46 -4.41 -50.14
N THR A 242 20.23 -5.16 -49.36
CA THR A 242 21.10 -6.24 -49.86
C THR A 242 20.39 -7.59 -50.01
N LEU A 243 19.14 -7.71 -49.54
CA LEU A 243 18.33 -8.93 -49.62
C LEU A 243 17.64 -9.03 -51.00
N GLN A 244 18.22 -9.80 -51.93
CA GLN A 244 17.77 -9.80 -53.33
C GLN A 244 16.57 -10.69 -53.70
N LEU A 245 15.91 -11.43 -52.80
CA LEU A 245 14.98 -12.50 -53.26
C LEU A 245 13.64 -12.71 -52.52
N VAL A 246 13.25 -11.91 -51.51
CA VAL A 246 11.93 -12.09 -50.86
C VAL A 246 11.26 -10.75 -50.52
N PRO A 247 10.29 -10.26 -51.32
CA PRO A 247 9.60 -8.99 -51.09
C PRO A 247 8.87 -8.90 -49.74
N GLU A 248 8.14 -9.96 -49.36
CA GLU A 248 7.34 -10.01 -48.12
C GLU A 248 8.20 -9.90 -46.85
N LEU A 249 9.42 -10.42 -46.91
CA LEU A 249 10.35 -10.46 -45.80
C LEU A 249 11.05 -9.11 -45.60
N THR A 250 11.45 -8.50 -46.71
CA THR A 250 11.96 -7.13 -46.77
C THR A 250 10.92 -6.16 -46.22
N GLU A 251 9.65 -6.32 -46.60
CA GLU A 251 8.55 -5.47 -46.10
C GLU A 251 8.36 -5.58 -44.59
N LYS A 252 8.36 -6.79 -44.01
CA LYS A 252 8.24 -6.99 -42.55
C LYS A 252 9.40 -6.37 -41.76
N LEU A 253 10.64 -6.55 -42.23
CA LEU A 253 11.81 -5.96 -41.58
C LEU A 253 11.82 -4.44 -41.70
N GLU A 254 11.36 -3.92 -42.83
CA GLU A 254 11.26 -2.48 -43.07
C GLU A 254 10.12 -1.86 -42.25
N LEU A 255 8.97 -2.51 -42.14
CA LEU A 255 7.87 -2.14 -41.25
C LEU A 255 8.32 -2.07 -39.79
N PHE A 256 9.05 -3.09 -39.33
CA PHE A 256 9.63 -3.09 -37.97
C PHE A 256 10.59 -1.90 -37.78
N ARG A 257 11.38 -1.54 -38.79
CA ARG A 257 12.28 -0.38 -38.75
C ARG A 257 11.53 0.95 -38.75
N THR A 258 10.51 1.12 -39.59
CA THR A 258 9.82 2.39 -39.81
C THR A 258 8.64 2.64 -38.89
N GLU A 259 7.98 1.61 -38.38
CA GLU A 259 6.84 1.73 -37.47
C GLU A 259 7.26 1.43 -36.04
N THR A 260 7.87 0.27 -35.77
CA THR A 260 8.20 -0.14 -34.39
C THR A 260 9.41 0.61 -33.85
N LEU A 261 10.56 0.60 -34.54
CA LEU A 261 11.76 1.26 -34.03
C LEU A 261 11.66 2.79 -34.11
N ALA A 262 11.04 3.34 -35.16
CA ALA A 262 10.91 4.80 -35.32
C ALA A 262 9.86 5.42 -34.40
N SER A 263 8.77 4.71 -34.05
CA SER A 263 7.80 5.21 -33.04
C SER A 263 8.38 5.22 -31.62
N LEU A 264 9.42 4.39 -31.37
CA LEU A 264 10.09 4.32 -30.08
C LEU A 264 11.16 5.41 -29.91
N ASP A 265 11.73 5.95 -31.00
CA ASP A 265 12.67 7.07 -30.93
C ASP A 265 11.93 8.42 -30.82
N PRO A 266 12.33 9.30 -29.88
CA PRO A 266 11.78 10.64 -29.82
C PRO A 266 12.15 11.38 -31.11
N ALA A 267 11.15 11.73 -31.91
CA ALA A 267 11.28 12.42 -33.19
C ALA A 267 12.28 13.60 -33.12
N ASP A 268 13.07 13.73 -34.18
CA ASP A 268 14.15 14.72 -34.32
C ASP A 268 13.70 16.15 -33.98
N LYS A 269 14.21 16.61 -32.83
CA LYS A 269 13.94 17.88 -32.14
C LYS A 269 14.41 19.15 -32.89
N LYS A 270 14.40 19.21 -34.22
CA LYS A 270 14.77 20.44 -34.96
C LYS A 270 13.72 20.98 -35.94
N LYS A 271 12.82 20.15 -36.46
CA LYS A 271 11.67 20.65 -37.25
C LYS A 271 10.38 20.72 -36.44
N GLN A 272 10.24 19.87 -35.42
CA GLN A 272 9.13 19.98 -34.47
C GLN A 272 9.34 21.07 -33.43
N VAL A 273 10.54 21.56 -33.11
CA VAL A 273 10.66 22.62 -32.08
C VAL A 273 10.04 23.95 -32.54
N ALA A 274 9.98 24.25 -33.84
CA ALA A 274 9.27 25.45 -34.30
C ALA A 274 7.74 25.28 -34.29
N ASN A 275 7.24 24.12 -34.71
CA ASN A 275 5.80 23.84 -34.74
C ASN A 275 5.23 23.41 -33.39
N ALA A 276 6.02 22.71 -32.57
CA ALA A 276 5.72 22.34 -31.20
C ALA A 276 6.03 23.46 -30.22
N ALA A 277 6.98 24.39 -30.44
CA ALA A 277 6.99 25.60 -29.61
C ALA A 277 5.74 26.46 -29.88
N MET A 278 5.20 26.43 -31.10
CA MET A 278 3.94 27.10 -31.42
C MET A 278 2.72 26.31 -30.90
N ASP A 279 2.68 24.98 -31.08
CA ASP A 279 1.62 24.10 -30.56
C ASP A 279 1.70 23.90 -29.05
N GLU A 280 2.86 24.01 -28.40
CA GLU A 280 3.06 23.96 -26.94
C GLU A 280 2.84 25.35 -26.35
N LEU A 281 3.11 26.45 -27.06
CA LEU A 281 2.58 27.78 -26.68
C LEU A 281 1.06 27.84 -26.80
N LEU A 282 0.45 27.15 -27.77
CA LEU A 282 -1.01 27.05 -27.96
C LEU A 282 -1.66 25.96 -27.05
N ASP A 283 -0.98 24.85 -26.74
CA ASP A 283 -1.47 23.77 -25.87
C ASP A 283 -1.20 24.04 -24.39
N SER A 284 -0.18 24.83 -24.03
CA SER A 284 0.06 25.28 -22.65
C SER A 284 -0.81 26.50 -22.27
N THR A 285 -1.37 27.21 -23.26
CA THR A 285 -2.36 28.27 -23.01
C THR A 285 -3.80 27.75 -22.95
N VAL A 286 -4.04 26.47 -23.27
CA VAL A 286 -5.35 25.83 -23.19
C VAL A 286 -5.25 24.63 -22.25
N GLY A 287 -5.15 24.92 -20.95
CA GLY A 287 -5.02 23.94 -19.88
C GLY A 287 -6.22 22.99 -19.74
N LEU A 288 -6.10 22.02 -18.83
CA LEU A 288 -7.19 21.13 -18.39
C LEU A 288 -8.52 21.88 -18.14
N GLU A 289 -8.44 23.16 -17.77
CA GLU A 289 -9.56 24.09 -17.52
C GLU A 289 -10.37 24.44 -18.77
N ASN A 290 -9.76 24.47 -19.96
CA ASN A 290 -10.43 24.80 -21.23
C ASN A 290 -11.02 23.57 -21.96
N PHE A 291 -10.93 22.37 -21.37
CA PHE A 291 -11.57 21.17 -21.91
C PHE A 291 -13.10 21.30 -21.77
N VAL A 292 -13.82 21.42 -22.90
CA VAL A 292 -15.27 21.63 -22.92
C VAL A 292 -15.98 20.31 -22.62
N ILE A 293 -16.75 20.27 -21.53
CA ILE A 293 -17.51 19.10 -21.09
C ILE A 293 -18.98 19.52 -21.01
N PRO A 294 -19.92 18.76 -21.61
CA PRO A 294 -21.35 19.00 -21.43
C PRO A 294 -21.73 18.99 -19.95
N GLU A 295 -22.54 19.94 -19.49
CA GLU A 295 -23.00 19.94 -18.10
C GLU A 295 -23.99 18.80 -17.86
N ILE A 296 -23.74 18.02 -16.81
CA ILE A 296 -24.67 17.03 -16.27
C ILE A 296 -25.02 17.52 -14.85
N PRO A 297 -26.30 17.69 -14.50
CA PRO A 297 -26.68 18.04 -13.14
C PRO A 297 -26.37 16.84 -12.22
N ILE A 298 -25.37 17.00 -11.36
CA ILE A 298 -24.98 16.00 -10.36
C ILE A 298 -25.65 16.40 -9.03
N SER A 299 -26.63 15.61 -8.61
CA SER A 299 -27.32 15.77 -7.33
C SER A 299 -26.48 15.22 -6.16
N ASN A 300 -26.59 15.84 -5.00
CA ASN A 300 -26.05 15.26 -3.77
C ASN A 300 -26.91 14.05 -3.38
N THR A 301 -26.26 12.90 -3.19
CA THR A 301 -26.93 11.65 -2.83
C THR A 301 -26.70 11.31 -1.36
N ARG A 302 -27.66 10.60 -0.75
CA ARG A 302 -27.55 10.03 0.61
C ARG A 302 -26.28 9.17 0.79
N ALA A 303 -25.81 8.53 -0.28
CA ALA A 303 -24.59 7.72 -0.28
C ALA A 303 -23.30 8.54 0.00
N GLY A 304 -23.29 9.84 -0.29
CA GLY A 304 -22.07 10.64 -0.23
C GLY A 304 -21.42 10.73 1.16
N LEU A 305 -22.17 11.18 2.17
CA LEU A 305 -21.68 11.25 3.55
C LEU A 305 -21.61 9.86 4.20
N TYR A 306 -22.53 8.96 3.83
CA TYR A 306 -22.50 7.57 4.26
C TYR A 306 -21.18 6.87 3.89
N ILE A 307 -20.68 7.05 2.66
CA ILE A 307 -19.37 6.53 2.22
C ILE A 307 -18.22 7.17 3.00
N TYR A 308 -18.26 8.50 3.15
CA TYR A 308 -17.19 9.27 3.81
C TYR A 308 -17.01 8.84 5.27
N LEU A 309 -18.11 8.76 6.01
CA LEU A 309 -18.09 8.39 7.43
C LEU A 309 -17.80 6.89 7.64
N ASN A 310 -18.28 6.00 6.76
CA ASN A 310 -17.84 4.59 6.76
C ASN A 310 -16.31 4.52 6.63
N ALA A 311 -15.73 5.26 5.70
CA ALA A 311 -14.28 5.29 5.53
C ALA A 311 -13.55 5.87 6.75
N ALA A 312 -14.11 6.92 7.37
CA ALA A 312 -13.53 7.57 8.55
C ALA A 312 -13.53 6.70 9.81
N LEU A 313 -14.49 5.78 9.97
CA LEU A 313 -14.74 5.05 11.23
C LEU A 313 -14.45 3.53 11.17
N ILE A 314 -14.28 2.94 9.97
CA ILE A 314 -14.11 1.48 9.79
C ILE A 314 -12.80 0.90 10.34
N GLY A 315 -11.77 1.74 10.44
CA GLY A 315 -10.45 1.40 10.94
C GLY A 315 -10.03 2.36 12.05
N ARG A 316 -8.78 2.83 12.02
CA ARG A 316 -8.37 3.97 12.85
C ARG A 316 -9.33 5.14 12.59
N PRO A 317 -9.96 5.73 13.61
CA PRO A 317 -10.78 6.93 13.42
C PRO A 317 -9.95 8.06 12.82
N ILE A 318 -10.43 8.63 11.70
CA ILE A 318 -9.78 9.77 11.00
C ILE A 318 -10.86 10.82 10.77
N LEU A 319 -11.13 11.59 11.81
CA LEU A 319 -12.12 12.64 11.77
C LEU A 319 -11.43 13.97 12.04
N ASP A 320 -11.06 14.67 10.97
CA ASP A 320 -10.62 16.05 11.03
C ASP A 320 -11.81 16.96 10.75
N ASP A 321 -12.25 17.68 11.78
CA ASP A 321 -13.42 18.57 11.73
C ASP A 321 -13.28 19.59 10.59
N ASN A 322 -12.09 20.17 10.39
CA ASN A 322 -11.86 21.16 9.33
C ASN A 322 -11.97 20.55 7.93
N ALA A 323 -11.42 19.34 7.75
CA ALA A 323 -11.50 18.63 6.47
C ALA A 323 -12.94 18.22 6.16
N LEU A 324 -13.68 17.75 7.18
CA LEU A 324 -15.09 17.38 7.06
C LEU A 324 -15.94 18.61 6.70
N PHE A 325 -15.81 19.74 7.41
CA PHE A 325 -16.55 20.96 7.09
C PHE A 325 -16.22 21.49 5.71
N SER A 326 -14.95 21.48 5.31
CA SER A 326 -14.55 21.90 3.97
C SER A 326 -15.18 21.01 2.90
N TYR A 327 -15.15 19.69 3.08
CA TYR A 327 -15.80 18.74 2.18
C TYR A 327 -17.31 18.95 2.08
N MET A 328 -17.99 19.15 3.22
CA MET A 328 -19.43 19.41 3.25
C MET A 328 -19.77 20.75 2.62
N ASN A 329 -19.07 21.83 2.97
CA ASN A 329 -19.29 23.15 2.41
C ASN A 329 -19.15 23.15 0.88
N ASN A 330 -18.14 22.48 0.35
CA ASN A 330 -17.94 22.34 -1.09
C ASN A 330 -19.02 21.45 -1.75
N LYS A 331 -19.47 20.38 -1.09
CA LYS A 331 -20.48 19.45 -1.62
C LYS A 331 -21.88 20.08 -1.66
N TYR A 332 -22.27 20.77 -0.60
CA TYR A 332 -23.59 21.41 -0.47
C TYR A 332 -23.61 22.87 -0.94
N GLN A 333 -22.51 23.39 -1.49
CA GLN A 333 -22.40 24.77 -1.99
C GLN A 333 -22.79 25.82 -0.94
N GLY A 334 -22.46 25.56 0.33
CA GLY A 334 -22.82 26.42 1.45
C GLY A 334 -24.24 26.23 2.00
N ASP A 335 -25.03 25.26 1.52
CA ASP A 335 -26.30 24.89 2.14
C ASP A 335 -26.07 24.09 3.43
N VAL A 336 -26.02 24.83 4.54
CA VAL A 336 -25.79 24.31 5.88
C VAL A 336 -26.93 23.37 6.33
N GLN A 337 -28.19 23.68 5.99
CA GLN A 337 -29.35 22.90 6.45
C GLN A 337 -29.33 21.47 5.87
N SER A 338 -29.21 21.35 4.55
CA SER A 338 -29.12 20.04 3.89
C SER A 338 -27.89 19.26 4.36
N SER A 339 -26.76 19.94 4.56
CA SER A 339 -25.55 19.27 5.07
C SER A 339 -25.73 18.70 6.47
N ALA A 340 -26.42 19.42 7.37
CA ALA A 340 -26.68 18.98 8.73
C ALA A 340 -27.63 17.78 8.77
N ILE A 341 -28.71 17.83 7.97
CA ILE A 341 -29.69 16.74 7.86
C ILE A 341 -29.00 15.48 7.35
N ASP A 342 -28.28 15.56 6.24
CA ASP A 342 -27.60 14.41 5.63
C ASP A 342 -26.48 13.85 6.52
N LEU A 343 -25.82 14.70 7.32
CA LEU A 343 -24.82 14.26 8.29
C LEU A 343 -25.45 13.43 9.42
N ILE A 344 -26.60 13.87 9.96
CA ILE A 344 -27.34 13.12 10.98
C ILE A 344 -27.81 11.79 10.39
N LEU A 345 -28.45 11.81 9.22
CA LEU A 345 -28.94 10.59 8.55
C LEU A 345 -27.82 9.59 8.27
N ALA A 346 -26.71 10.05 7.68
CA ALA A 346 -25.56 9.19 7.41
C ALA A 346 -24.98 8.56 8.68
N SER A 347 -25.03 9.27 9.82
CA SER A 347 -24.55 8.77 11.11
C SER A 347 -25.42 7.63 11.64
N PHE A 348 -26.76 7.74 11.53
CA PHE A 348 -27.69 6.64 11.84
C PHE A 348 -27.55 5.48 10.84
N ASP A 349 -27.34 5.76 9.56
CA ASP A 349 -27.19 4.75 8.51
C ASP A 349 -25.97 3.85 8.70
N ILE A 350 -24.87 4.37 9.23
CA ILE A 350 -23.68 3.56 9.53
C ILE A 350 -23.94 2.61 10.69
N LEU A 351 -24.64 3.10 11.72
CA LEU A 351 -25.02 2.29 12.87
C LEU A 351 -26.00 1.18 12.45
N ALA A 352 -26.96 1.51 11.58
CA ALA A 352 -27.87 0.54 10.97
C ALA A 352 -27.12 -0.51 10.13
N ASN A 353 -26.18 -0.07 9.27
CA ASN A 353 -25.34 -0.95 8.47
C ASN A 353 -24.52 -1.93 9.33
N ALA A 354 -23.98 -1.47 10.46
CA ALA A 354 -23.22 -2.33 11.39
C ALA A 354 -24.09 -3.47 11.95
N VAL A 355 -25.37 -3.21 12.23
CA VAL A 355 -26.35 -4.23 12.63
C VAL A 355 -26.58 -5.25 11.51
N PHE A 356 -26.82 -4.78 10.27
CA PHE A 356 -27.07 -5.67 9.14
C PHE A 356 -25.89 -6.57 8.79
N ARG A 357 -24.67 -6.05 8.95
CA ARG A 357 -23.44 -6.80 8.69
C ARG A 357 -23.02 -7.68 9.86
N ASN A 358 -23.77 -7.66 10.97
CA ASN A 358 -23.45 -8.39 12.20
C ASN A 358 -22.03 -8.07 12.70
N GLU A 359 -21.66 -6.79 12.69
CA GLU A 359 -20.35 -6.35 13.18
C GLU A 359 -20.21 -6.65 14.69
N GLY A 360 -18.98 -6.94 15.13
CA GLY A 360 -18.75 -7.35 16.52
C GLY A 360 -19.11 -6.24 17.51
N GLN A 361 -19.70 -6.58 18.66
CA GLN A 361 -20.20 -5.63 19.67
C GLN A 361 -19.21 -4.52 20.09
N LYS A 362 -17.90 -4.71 19.88
CA LYS A 362 -16.87 -3.73 20.19
C LYS A 362 -16.84 -2.53 19.23
N ASP A 363 -17.35 -2.69 18.00
CA ASP A 363 -17.51 -1.60 17.02
C ASP A 363 -18.68 -0.67 17.39
N ALA A 364 -19.72 -1.20 18.07
CA ALA A 364 -20.87 -0.43 18.53
C ALA A 364 -20.48 0.77 19.39
N HIS A 365 -19.51 0.58 20.29
CA HIS A 365 -19.08 1.61 21.23
C HIS A 365 -18.55 2.86 20.50
N LEU A 366 -17.70 2.68 19.49
CA LEU A 366 -17.14 3.79 18.71
C LEU A 366 -18.23 4.52 17.92
N LEU A 367 -19.08 3.77 17.20
CA LEU A 367 -20.12 4.35 16.34
C LEU A 367 -21.15 5.14 17.16
N ARG A 368 -21.52 4.63 18.35
CA ARG A 368 -22.39 5.34 19.29
C ARG A 368 -21.72 6.57 19.86
N SER A 369 -20.45 6.46 20.30
CA SER A 369 -19.73 7.61 20.83
C SER A 369 -19.57 8.70 19.77
N TYR A 370 -19.36 8.33 18.50
CA TYR A 370 -19.40 9.28 17.39
C TYR A 370 -20.77 9.96 17.27
N LEU A 371 -21.86 9.18 17.21
CA LEU A 371 -23.22 9.72 17.03
C LEU A 371 -23.70 10.58 18.22
N ILE A 372 -23.37 10.20 19.44
CA ILE A 372 -23.93 10.80 20.66
C ILE A 372 -22.99 11.85 21.26
N ASN A 373 -21.68 11.60 21.26
CA ASN A 373 -20.72 12.51 21.87
C ASN A 373 -20.07 13.48 20.86
N LYS A 374 -19.75 13.01 19.64
CA LYS A 374 -19.03 13.85 18.65
C LYS A 374 -19.96 14.64 17.74
N LEU A 375 -21.02 14.02 17.21
CA LEU A 375 -21.91 14.65 16.23
C LEU A 375 -22.58 15.93 16.78
N PRO A 376 -23.09 16.00 18.03
CA PRO A 376 -23.64 17.25 18.57
C PRO A 376 -22.62 18.40 18.60
N LEU A 377 -21.33 18.11 18.83
CA LEU A 377 -20.28 19.14 18.75
C LEU A 377 -20.08 19.64 17.31
N LEU A 378 -20.14 18.74 16.32
CA LEU A 378 -20.07 19.10 14.90
C LEU A 378 -21.29 19.94 14.49
N LEU A 379 -22.48 19.57 14.94
CA LEU A 379 -23.71 20.32 14.69
C LEU A 379 -23.69 21.70 15.34
N TYR A 380 -23.11 21.84 16.53
CA TYR A 380 -22.92 23.14 17.18
C TYR A 380 -22.04 24.09 16.37
N GLN A 381 -20.98 23.56 15.74
CA GLN A 381 -20.09 24.35 14.89
C GLN A 381 -20.73 24.68 13.54
N LEU A 382 -21.55 23.77 13.00
CA LEU A 382 -22.24 23.93 11.72
C LEU A 382 -23.46 24.86 11.81
N CYS A 383 -24.25 24.73 12.88
CA CYS A 383 -25.48 25.46 13.15
C CYS A 383 -25.40 26.18 14.52
N PRO A 384 -24.57 27.23 14.65
CA PRO A 384 -24.40 27.92 15.92
C PRO A 384 -25.72 28.57 16.39
N PRO A 385 -26.10 28.42 17.67
CA PRO A 385 -27.41 28.84 18.19
C PRO A 385 -27.64 30.37 18.16
N GLN A 386 -26.59 31.15 17.90
CA GLN A 386 -26.61 32.61 17.85
C GLN A 386 -27.10 33.16 16.50
N PHE A 387 -27.22 32.32 15.47
CA PHE A 387 -27.61 32.73 14.12
C PHE A 387 -29.04 32.26 13.77
N PRO A 388 -30.00 33.18 13.54
CA PRO A 388 -31.41 32.84 13.32
C PRO A 388 -31.74 32.23 11.94
N GLY A 389 -30.76 32.08 11.04
CA GLY A 389 -30.98 31.59 9.66
C GLY A 389 -31.06 30.06 9.50
N THR A 390 -30.55 29.29 10.46
CA THR A 390 -30.43 27.83 10.37
C THR A 390 -30.76 27.21 11.73
N SER A 391 -32.00 26.77 11.94
CA SER A 391 -32.38 26.13 13.21
C SER A 391 -31.78 24.72 13.28
N ALA A 392 -30.84 24.50 14.20
CA ALA A 392 -30.32 23.17 14.49
C ALA A 392 -31.45 22.19 14.87
N GLU A 393 -32.43 22.67 15.65
CA GLU A 393 -33.61 21.92 16.04
C GLU A 393 -34.45 21.46 14.83
N PHE A 394 -34.62 22.32 13.82
CA PHE A 394 -35.31 21.94 12.58
C PHE A 394 -34.57 20.80 11.86
N CYS A 395 -33.24 20.93 11.69
CA CYS A 395 -32.43 19.92 11.02
C CYS A 395 -32.48 18.57 11.74
N ILE A 396 -32.43 18.59 13.07
CA ILE A 396 -32.55 17.39 13.91
C ILE A 396 -33.94 16.75 13.78
N THR A 397 -35.00 17.56 13.82
CA THR A 397 -36.38 17.09 13.68
C THR A 397 -36.60 16.43 12.33
N GLU A 398 -36.17 17.09 11.25
CA GLU A 398 -36.31 16.58 9.89
C GLU A 398 -35.53 15.27 9.71
N ALA A 399 -34.28 15.22 10.16
CA ALA A 399 -33.47 14.00 10.07
C ALA A 399 -34.09 12.83 10.85
N LEU A 400 -34.51 13.04 12.11
CA LEU A 400 -35.10 11.98 12.93
C LEU A 400 -36.45 11.48 12.39
N HIS A 401 -37.16 12.26 11.58
CA HIS A 401 -38.37 11.81 10.90
C HIS A 401 -38.08 10.72 9.85
N HIS A 402 -36.89 10.75 9.21
CA HIS A 402 -36.48 9.76 8.22
C HIS A 402 -35.71 8.57 8.82
N VAL A 403 -35.46 8.55 10.13
CA VAL A 403 -34.81 7.43 10.83
C VAL A 403 -35.83 6.30 11.08
N ASP A 404 -35.45 5.07 10.71
CA ASP A 404 -36.32 3.90 10.83
C ASP A 404 -36.54 3.49 12.29
N THR A 405 -37.76 3.69 12.80
CA THR A 405 -38.15 3.38 14.18
C THR A 405 -38.28 1.89 14.46
N SER A 406 -38.35 1.04 13.43
CA SER A 406 -38.35 -0.42 13.58
C SER A 406 -36.98 -0.93 14.04
N LEU A 407 -35.92 -0.31 13.53
CA LEU A 407 -34.52 -0.60 13.84
C LEU A 407 -34.02 0.15 15.07
N PHE A 408 -34.39 1.43 15.19
CA PHE A 408 -34.10 2.29 16.34
C PHE A 408 -35.36 2.49 17.19
N PRO A 409 -35.61 1.59 18.18
CA PRO A 409 -36.83 1.61 18.96
C PRO A 409 -37.06 2.94 19.65
N THR A 410 -38.33 3.30 19.82
CA THR A 410 -38.76 4.35 20.72
C THR A 410 -38.86 3.85 22.17
N ALA A 411 -38.88 4.77 23.13
CA ALA A 411 -39.01 4.52 24.57
C ALA A 411 -40.09 3.48 24.91
N SER A 412 -41.26 3.59 24.28
CA SER A 412 -42.38 2.66 24.49
C SER A 412 -42.10 1.23 24.04
N LEU A 413 -41.25 1.04 23.03
CA LEU A 413 -40.84 -0.26 22.49
C LEU A 413 -39.65 -0.87 23.24
N MET A 414 -39.02 -0.14 24.15
CA MET A 414 -37.89 -0.64 24.95
C MET A 414 -38.30 -1.59 26.07
N PHE A 415 -39.57 -1.55 26.50
CA PHE A 415 -40.11 -2.45 27.55
C PHE A 415 -40.64 -3.78 27.00
N ASP A 416 -40.49 -4.04 25.71
CA ASP A 416 -40.86 -5.31 25.10
C ASP A 416 -39.79 -6.37 25.37
N GLU A 417 -39.99 -7.20 26.42
CA GLU A 417 -39.08 -8.29 26.79
C GLU A 417 -38.87 -9.35 25.69
N SER A 418 -39.65 -9.31 24.60
CA SER A 418 -39.44 -10.18 23.44
C SER A 418 -38.30 -9.71 22.52
N ARG A 419 -37.79 -8.49 22.69
CA ARG A 419 -36.66 -7.94 21.92
C ARG A 419 -35.33 -8.20 22.63
N ASN A 420 -34.36 -8.69 21.87
CA ASN A 420 -33.00 -8.88 22.35
C ASN A 420 -32.30 -7.51 22.39
N ASN A 421 -31.74 -7.10 23.54
CA ASN A 421 -31.01 -5.82 23.66
C ASN A 421 -29.87 -5.76 22.65
N ASN A 422 -29.99 -4.89 21.66
CA ASN A 422 -28.99 -4.69 20.64
C ASN A 422 -28.11 -3.49 21.04
N PRO A 423 -26.82 -3.71 21.35
CA PRO A 423 -25.94 -2.63 21.80
C PRO A 423 -25.81 -1.49 20.77
N TYR A 424 -26.13 -1.73 19.50
CA TYR A 424 -26.08 -0.71 18.45
C TYR A 424 -27.29 0.22 18.42
N THR A 425 -28.50 -0.23 18.79
CA THR A 425 -29.74 0.53 18.48
C THR A 425 -30.56 0.95 19.69
N GLU A 426 -30.31 0.36 20.87
CA GLU A 426 -31.01 0.66 22.11
C GLU A 426 -30.74 2.11 22.59
N SER A 427 -31.79 2.85 22.97
CA SER A 427 -31.74 4.23 23.50
C SER A 427 -31.08 5.30 22.62
N VAL A 428 -30.63 4.97 21.41
CA VAL A 428 -29.76 5.85 20.62
C VAL A 428 -30.40 7.20 20.30
N ARG A 429 -31.68 7.20 19.93
CA ARG A 429 -32.42 8.43 19.58
C ARG A 429 -32.58 9.35 20.80
N GLU A 430 -32.87 8.76 21.95
CA GLU A 430 -33.02 9.46 23.23
C GLU A 430 -31.69 10.05 23.70
N GLU A 431 -30.63 9.24 23.74
CA GLU A 431 -29.28 9.67 24.14
C GLU A 431 -28.74 10.77 23.21
N PHE A 432 -28.97 10.65 21.89
CA PHE A 432 -28.62 11.69 20.93
C PHE A 432 -29.34 13.02 21.21
N CYS A 433 -30.67 12.98 21.40
CA CYS A 433 -31.46 14.17 21.75
C CYS A 433 -31.02 14.80 23.08
N ALA A 434 -30.74 13.97 24.11
CA ALA A 434 -30.26 14.44 25.40
C ALA A 434 -28.90 15.15 25.28
N SER A 435 -27.99 14.62 24.46
CA SER A 435 -26.71 15.28 24.16
C SER A 435 -26.90 16.58 23.37
N CYS A 436 -27.82 16.63 22.40
CA CYS A 436 -28.17 17.87 21.70
C CYS A 436 -28.72 18.95 22.64
N VAL A 437 -29.53 18.57 23.63
CA VAL A 437 -30.00 19.45 24.70
C VAL A 437 -28.84 19.96 25.56
N LEU A 438 -27.92 19.07 25.96
CA LEU A 438 -26.76 19.42 26.78
C LEU A 438 -25.90 20.50 26.13
N HIS A 439 -25.77 20.47 24.80
CA HIS A 439 -25.01 21.45 24.02
C HIS A 439 -25.84 22.65 23.53
N GLY A 440 -27.12 22.73 23.88
CA GLY A 440 -27.99 23.86 23.56
C GLY A 440 -28.47 23.91 22.10
N LEU A 441 -28.44 22.78 21.39
CA LEU A 441 -28.95 22.67 20.01
C LEU A 441 -30.47 22.52 19.94
N VAL A 442 -31.05 21.95 20.99
CA VAL A 442 -32.48 21.66 21.13
C VAL A 442 -32.94 22.16 22.50
N GLN A 443 -34.13 22.77 22.55
CA GLN A 443 -34.74 23.14 23.82
C GLN A 443 -35.30 21.91 24.53
N ARG A 444 -35.13 21.83 25.86
CA ARG A 444 -35.60 20.71 26.69
C ARG A 444 -37.07 20.37 26.45
N ASP A 445 -37.92 21.39 26.44
CA ASP A 445 -39.37 21.25 26.28
C ASP A 445 -39.79 20.72 24.89
N HIS A 446 -38.86 20.67 23.93
CA HIS A 446 -39.12 20.24 22.56
C HIS A 446 -38.72 18.79 22.30
N VAL A 447 -37.98 18.13 23.21
CA VAL A 447 -37.50 16.75 23.02
C VAL A 447 -38.64 15.77 22.78
N GLU A 448 -39.70 15.83 23.60
CA GLU A 448 -40.87 14.95 23.44
C GLU A 448 -41.59 15.16 22.10
N ARG A 449 -41.62 16.41 21.61
CA ARG A 449 -42.20 16.73 20.30
C ARG A 449 -41.39 16.13 19.15
N ILE A 450 -40.05 16.15 19.27
CA ILE A 450 -39.13 15.65 18.25
C ILE A 450 -39.14 14.13 18.22
N LEU A 451 -39.15 13.48 19.39
CA LEU A 451 -39.18 12.02 19.48
C LEU A 451 -40.57 11.44 19.20
N GLY A 452 -41.63 12.21 19.47
CA GLY A 452 -43.02 11.79 19.35
C GLY A 452 -43.54 11.01 20.56
N GLU A 453 -42.74 10.90 21.63
CA GLU A 453 -43.01 10.10 22.84
C GLU A 453 -42.39 10.77 24.08
N ILE A 454 -42.77 10.32 25.28
CA ILE A 454 -42.22 10.78 26.57
C ILE A 454 -40.78 10.24 26.71
N SER A 455 -39.82 11.14 26.94
CA SER A 455 -38.42 10.79 27.20
C SER A 455 -38.28 10.12 28.58
N LEU A 456 -37.62 8.97 28.65
CA LEU A 456 -37.36 8.24 29.90
C LEU A 456 -35.92 8.43 30.41
N SER A 457 -35.04 8.94 29.55
CA SER A 457 -33.61 9.16 29.79
C SER A 457 -33.29 10.53 30.39
N ASP A 458 -34.30 11.29 30.82
CA ASP A 458 -34.10 12.65 31.33
C ASP A 458 -33.40 12.62 32.70
N GLU A 459 -32.09 12.89 32.71
CA GLU A 459 -31.31 13.08 33.92
C GLU A 459 -31.16 14.58 34.22
N PRO A 460 -32.02 15.19 35.06
CA PRO A 460 -32.00 16.63 35.33
C PRO A 460 -30.71 17.12 36.02
N SER A 461 -29.91 16.20 36.56
CA SER A 461 -28.60 16.46 37.16
C SER A 461 -27.44 16.52 36.17
N LEU A 462 -27.62 16.10 34.90
CA LEU A 462 -26.52 16.05 33.94
C LEU A 462 -26.07 17.48 33.56
N GLN A 463 -24.82 17.80 33.88
CA GLN A 463 -24.22 19.11 33.61
C GLN A 463 -23.17 19.01 32.52
N LYS A 464 -23.07 20.07 31.70
CA LYS A 464 -22.06 20.18 30.66
C LYS A 464 -20.68 20.36 31.28
N TYR A 465 -19.74 19.50 30.93
CA TYR A 465 -18.36 19.57 31.38
C TYR A 465 -17.58 20.66 30.63
N SER A 466 -16.59 21.25 31.30
CA SER A 466 -15.62 22.19 30.72
C SER A 466 -14.22 21.60 30.88
N LYS A 467 -13.47 21.60 29.77
CA LYS A 467 -12.08 21.13 29.73
C LYS A 467 -11.25 21.80 30.83
N GLU A 468 -11.32 23.12 30.93
CA GLU A 468 -10.51 23.94 31.85
C GLU A 468 -10.75 23.56 33.31
N LYS A 469 -12.02 23.36 33.69
CA LYS A 469 -12.39 22.94 35.04
C LYS A 469 -11.89 21.53 35.35
N LEU A 470 -12.09 20.58 34.43
CA LEU A 470 -11.63 19.20 34.61
C LEU A 470 -10.11 19.12 34.77
N VAL A 471 -9.35 19.87 33.95
CA VAL A 471 -7.88 19.96 34.07
C VAL A 471 -7.49 20.56 35.42
N GLN A 472 -8.11 21.67 35.82
CA GLN A 472 -7.82 22.31 37.11
C GLN A 472 -8.12 21.38 38.30
N ASP A 473 -9.24 20.65 38.26
CA ASP A 473 -9.63 19.71 39.30
C ASP A 473 -8.65 18.54 39.41
N CYS A 474 -8.16 18.02 38.28
CA CYS A 474 -7.18 16.93 38.25
C CYS A 474 -5.79 17.37 38.68
N LEU A 475 -5.36 18.59 38.33
CA LEU A 475 -4.09 19.15 38.82
C LEU A 475 -4.11 19.41 40.34
N SER A 476 -5.30 19.63 40.91
CA SER A 476 -5.47 19.78 42.35
C SER A 476 -5.51 18.45 43.12
N ASP A 477 -5.90 17.37 42.45
CA ASP A 477 -6.12 16.04 43.03
C ASP A 477 -5.91 14.95 41.96
N THR A 478 -4.72 14.34 41.98
CA THR A 478 -4.29 13.33 41.00
C THR A 478 -5.18 12.08 40.99
N ASP A 479 -5.89 11.77 42.08
CA ASP A 479 -6.78 10.60 42.15
C ASP A 479 -8.01 10.78 41.24
N LYS A 480 -8.42 12.02 40.96
CA LYS A 480 -9.55 12.31 40.07
C LYS A 480 -9.29 11.93 38.61
N ILE A 481 -8.03 11.81 38.21
CA ILE A 481 -7.65 11.42 36.84
C ILE A 481 -8.11 10.00 36.53
N GLN A 482 -8.01 9.10 37.51
CA GLN A 482 -8.49 7.72 37.36
C GLN A 482 -10.01 7.67 37.17
N GLY A 483 -10.73 8.63 37.77
CA GLY A 483 -12.18 8.79 37.62
C GLY A 483 -12.60 9.25 36.22
N LEU A 484 -11.73 9.91 35.45
CA LEU A 484 -12.05 10.39 34.10
C LEU A 484 -11.99 9.30 33.03
N ILE A 485 -11.20 8.24 33.22
CA ILE A 485 -11.06 7.19 32.19
C ILE A 485 -12.36 6.39 31.99
N PRO A 486 -13.10 5.98 33.04
CA PRO A 486 -14.42 5.38 32.88
C PRO A 486 -15.45 6.31 32.22
N GLU A 487 -15.31 7.63 32.34
CA GLU A 487 -16.20 8.60 31.69
C GLU A 487 -16.12 8.52 30.17
N LEU A 488 -14.99 8.06 29.60
CA LEU A 488 -14.84 7.83 28.16
C LEU A 488 -15.81 6.79 27.61
N ASP A 489 -16.34 5.92 28.47
CA ASP A 489 -17.25 4.85 28.08
C ASP A 489 -18.73 5.34 28.01
N LYS A 490 -19.02 6.58 28.44
CA LYS A 490 -20.38 7.15 28.51
C LYS A 490 -20.93 7.63 27.17
N MET A 491 -22.26 7.71 27.09
CA MET A 491 -23.03 8.20 25.94
C MET A 491 -23.90 9.39 26.36
N ASP A 492 -23.29 10.41 26.97
CA ASP A 492 -23.99 11.53 27.62
C ASP A 492 -23.69 12.91 27.00
N GLY A 493 -22.85 12.98 25.98
CA GLY A 493 -22.43 14.22 25.33
C GLY A 493 -21.22 14.92 25.94
N ASN A 494 -20.70 14.46 27.10
CA ASN A 494 -19.58 15.11 27.79
C ASN A 494 -18.20 14.55 27.43
N VAL A 495 -18.13 13.39 26.78
CA VAL A 495 -16.89 12.65 26.52
C VAL A 495 -15.84 13.47 25.77
N GLY A 496 -16.25 14.41 24.90
CA GLY A 496 -15.31 15.30 24.19
C GLY A 496 -14.48 16.18 25.14
N ALA A 497 -15.11 16.75 26.18
CA ALA A 497 -14.40 17.55 27.18
C ALA A 497 -13.45 16.70 28.03
N VAL A 498 -13.85 15.46 28.35
CA VAL A 498 -13.02 14.49 29.07
C VAL A 498 -11.79 14.10 28.26
N CYS A 499 -11.96 13.78 26.97
CA CYS A 499 -10.84 13.45 26.07
C CYS A 499 -9.82 14.60 26.03
N GLN A 500 -10.30 15.83 25.78
CA GLN A 500 -9.44 17.01 25.70
C GLN A 500 -8.72 17.30 27.02
N ALA A 501 -9.38 17.07 28.17
CA ALA A 501 -8.76 17.24 29.48
C ALA A 501 -7.66 16.19 29.72
N LEU A 502 -7.91 14.91 29.40
CA LEU A 502 -6.92 13.83 29.54
C LEU A 502 -5.69 14.06 28.67
N ILE A 503 -5.87 14.51 27.42
CA ILE A 503 -4.74 14.80 26.52
C ILE A 503 -3.96 16.04 26.96
N GLU A 504 -4.64 17.06 27.51
CA GLU A 504 -3.97 18.22 28.09
C GLU A 504 -3.13 17.84 29.33
N LEU A 505 -3.67 17.02 30.23
CA LEU A 505 -2.95 16.51 31.40
C LEU A 505 -1.74 15.67 30.99
N LEU A 506 -1.92 14.76 30.03
CA LEU A 506 -0.84 13.95 29.46
C LEU A 506 0.27 14.84 28.91
N ARG A 507 -0.08 15.89 28.15
CA ARG A 507 0.89 16.85 27.63
C ARG A 507 1.61 17.60 28.74
N GLN A 508 0.89 18.07 29.76
CA GLN A 508 1.49 18.78 30.90
C GLN A 508 2.47 17.89 31.67
N TYR A 509 2.11 16.64 31.94
CA TYR A 509 3.01 15.67 32.58
C TYR A 509 4.25 15.34 31.76
N CYS A 510 4.13 15.27 30.43
CA CYS A 510 5.30 15.12 29.55
C CYS A 510 6.24 16.34 29.65
N HIS A 511 5.68 17.56 29.68
CA HIS A 511 6.48 18.81 29.75
C HIS A 511 7.11 19.01 31.13
N SER A 512 6.39 18.69 32.21
CA SER A 512 6.90 18.79 33.59
C SER A 512 7.82 17.62 33.99
N LYS A 513 7.88 16.57 33.16
CA LYS A 513 8.56 15.29 33.45
C LYS A 513 8.05 14.62 34.72
N GLU A 514 6.75 14.73 34.98
CA GLU A 514 6.08 14.04 36.09
C GLU A 514 5.75 12.59 35.70
N THR A 515 6.79 11.75 35.65
CA THR A 515 6.75 10.41 35.07
C THR A 515 5.88 9.42 35.85
N MET A 516 5.76 9.58 37.17
CA MET A 516 4.90 8.72 38.02
C MET A 516 3.41 8.89 37.73
N SER A 517 2.91 10.14 37.68
CA SER A 517 1.51 10.40 37.32
C SER A 517 1.23 10.01 35.87
N LEU A 518 2.21 10.21 34.98
CA LEU A 518 2.13 9.79 33.59
C LEU A 518 2.08 8.26 33.44
N LYS A 519 2.87 7.50 34.22
CA LYS A 519 2.85 6.03 34.29
C LYS A 519 1.43 5.54 34.55
N LEU A 520 0.79 6.06 35.60
CA LEU A 520 -0.57 5.66 36.00
C LEU A 520 -1.59 5.89 34.87
N LEU A 521 -1.59 7.10 34.30
CA LEU A 521 -2.48 7.46 33.19
C LEU A 521 -2.24 6.57 31.96
N CYS A 522 -0.98 6.37 31.57
CA CYS A 522 -0.62 5.57 30.40
C CYS A 522 -1.00 4.10 30.56
N SER A 523 -0.75 3.52 31.74
CA SER A 523 -1.12 2.13 32.05
C SER A 523 -2.62 1.89 31.99
N GLN A 524 -3.43 2.80 32.53
CA GLN A 524 -4.88 2.68 32.52
C GLN A 524 -5.46 2.83 31.11
N LEU A 525 -4.94 3.77 30.31
CA LEU A 525 -5.35 3.93 28.90
C LEU A 525 -4.93 2.73 28.05
N ALA A 526 -3.71 2.21 28.23
CA ALA A 526 -3.24 1.01 27.51
C ALA A 526 -4.07 -0.24 27.85
N ALA A 527 -4.63 -0.31 29.06
CA ALA A 527 -5.52 -1.39 29.49
C ALA A 527 -6.93 -1.30 28.86
N LYS A 528 -7.33 -0.14 28.30
CA LYS A 528 -8.62 0.06 27.64
C LYS A 528 -8.48 0.46 26.16
N PRO A 529 -8.27 -0.51 25.24
CA PRO A 529 -8.09 -0.21 23.82
C PRO A 529 -9.26 0.52 23.14
N GLN A 530 -10.49 0.35 23.60
CA GLN A 530 -11.67 1.04 23.03
C GLN A 530 -11.68 2.53 23.35
N SER A 531 -11.19 2.93 24.54
CA SER A 531 -11.05 4.33 24.91
C SER A 531 -10.06 5.06 23.98
N LEU A 532 -9.04 4.36 23.48
CA LEU A 532 -8.13 4.91 22.47
C LEU A 532 -8.84 5.21 21.15
N ASP A 533 -9.87 4.45 20.77
CA ASP A 533 -10.65 4.73 19.55
C ASP A 533 -11.48 6.01 19.76
N VAL A 534 -12.10 6.14 20.93
CA VAL A 534 -12.92 7.31 21.29
C VAL A 534 -12.09 8.58 21.34
N ILE A 535 -10.89 8.54 21.93
CA ILE A 535 -9.97 9.69 21.96
C ILE A 535 -9.66 10.19 20.54
N LEU A 536 -9.48 9.29 19.56
CA LEU A 536 -9.20 9.66 18.16
C LEU A 536 -10.40 10.28 17.41
N LEU A 537 -11.61 10.29 18.00
CA LEU A 537 -12.72 11.10 17.48
C LEU A 537 -12.56 12.60 17.77
N PHE A 538 -11.81 12.94 18.81
CA PHE A 538 -11.70 14.31 19.33
C PHE A 538 -10.30 14.90 19.15
N GLU A 539 -9.26 14.05 19.13
CA GLU A 539 -7.86 14.48 19.08
C GLU A 539 -7.06 13.76 17.98
N LYS A 540 -6.08 14.46 17.40
CA LYS A 540 -5.21 13.91 16.36
C LYS A 540 -4.03 13.15 16.96
N LEU A 541 -3.55 12.12 16.27
CA LEU A 541 -2.39 11.30 16.71
C LEU A 541 -1.17 12.13 17.16
N PRO A 542 -0.71 13.17 16.42
CA PRO A 542 0.46 13.94 16.84
C PRO A 542 0.26 14.64 18.18
N ALA A 543 -0.95 15.13 18.48
CA ALA A 543 -1.26 15.81 19.74
C ALA A 543 -1.09 14.91 20.98
N ILE A 544 -1.13 13.59 20.78
CA ILE A 544 -1.04 12.54 21.80
C ILE A 544 0.36 11.92 21.82
N LEU A 545 0.85 11.45 20.67
CA LEU A 545 2.05 10.62 20.58
C LEU A 545 3.34 11.41 20.54
N GLU A 546 3.34 12.61 19.94
CA GLU A 546 4.57 13.41 19.83
C GLU A 546 5.15 13.78 21.20
N PRO A 547 4.37 14.27 22.20
CA PRO A 547 4.89 14.56 23.53
C PRO A 547 5.47 13.31 24.24
N LEU A 548 4.81 12.16 24.10
CA LEU A 548 5.28 10.90 24.70
C LEU A 548 6.60 10.44 24.06
N CYS A 549 6.71 10.50 22.74
CA CYS A 549 7.91 10.10 22.03
C CYS A 549 9.08 11.03 22.34
N GLN A 550 8.84 12.35 22.41
CA GLN A 550 9.85 13.32 22.81
C GLN A 550 10.35 13.07 24.24
N LEU A 551 9.47 12.72 25.17
CA LEU A 551 9.85 12.36 26.54
C LEU A 551 10.70 11.08 26.57
N LEU A 552 10.24 10.02 25.88
CA LEU A 552 10.91 8.71 25.85
C LEU A 552 12.27 8.76 25.14
N ASP A 553 12.41 9.54 24.07
CA ASP A 553 13.68 9.70 23.35
C ASP A 553 14.71 10.48 24.18
N ASN A 554 14.25 11.45 24.98
CA ASN A 554 15.10 12.27 25.85
C ASN A 554 15.15 11.76 27.30
N TRP A 555 14.82 10.49 27.53
CA TRP A 555 14.75 9.90 28.87
C TRP A 555 16.11 9.98 29.57
N ARG A 556 16.14 10.57 30.76
CA ARG A 556 17.34 10.68 31.61
C ARG A 556 16.90 10.54 33.07
N TYR A 557 17.60 9.70 33.82
CA TYR A 557 17.45 9.58 35.27
C TYR A 557 18.47 10.49 35.99
N GLU A 558 18.19 10.81 37.25
CA GLU A 558 19.12 11.58 38.10
C GLU A 558 20.32 10.71 38.53
N GLU A 559 21.51 11.31 38.62
CA GLU A 559 22.75 10.60 38.95
C GLU A 559 22.77 10.01 40.37
N ASP A 560 21.89 10.50 41.27
CA ASP A 560 21.73 10.04 42.65
C ASP A 560 20.63 8.98 42.84
N GLN A 561 20.10 8.39 41.75
CA GLN A 561 19.08 7.34 41.85
C GLN A 561 19.63 6.06 42.50
N GLY A 562 19.00 5.66 43.62
CA GLY A 562 19.38 4.47 44.39
C GLY A 562 18.78 3.16 43.88
N GLU A 563 17.57 3.19 43.30
CA GLU A 563 16.86 2.00 42.80
C GLU A 563 16.50 2.18 41.32
N TYR A 564 16.84 1.21 40.46
CA TYR A 564 16.62 1.34 39.01
C TYR A 564 15.35 0.67 38.50
N GLN A 565 14.71 -0.20 39.30
CA GLN A 565 13.44 -0.84 38.93
C GLN A 565 12.32 0.17 38.61
N PRO A 566 12.09 1.24 39.38
CA PRO A 566 11.07 2.24 39.06
C PRO A 566 11.31 2.93 37.70
N VAL A 567 12.58 3.15 37.33
CA VAL A 567 12.94 3.75 36.03
C VAL A 567 12.43 2.90 34.87
N TYR A 568 12.63 1.59 34.96
CA TYR A 568 12.15 0.63 33.97
C TYR A 568 10.63 0.56 33.92
N GLU A 569 10.00 0.59 35.09
CA GLU A 569 8.56 0.50 35.22
C GLU A 569 7.83 1.74 34.66
N GLU A 570 8.31 2.93 34.98
CA GLU A 570 7.79 4.20 34.46
C GLU A 570 8.00 4.29 32.94
N PHE A 571 9.23 4.06 32.46
CA PHE A 571 9.55 4.08 31.03
C PHE A 571 8.69 3.05 30.27
N GLY A 572 8.63 1.82 30.77
CA GLY A 572 7.90 0.72 30.14
C GLY A 572 6.40 0.98 30.07
N SER A 573 5.80 1.57 31.12
CA SER A 573 4.36 1.90 31.15
C SER A 573 3.99 3.01 30.17
N ILE A 574 4.85 4.04 30.05
CA ILE A 574 4.65 5.14 29.08
C ILE A 574 4.81 4.60 27.66
N LEU A 575 5.87 3.82 27.42
CA LEU A 575 6.10 3.15 26.14
C LEU A 575 4.95 2.19 25.79
N LEU A 576 4.35 1.51 26.76
CA LEU A 576 3.21 0.61 26.53
C LEU A 576 2.02 1.32 25.88
N LEU A 577 1.72 2.57 26.26
CA LEU A 577 0.68 3.36 25.61
C LEU A 577 1.06 3.68 24.15
N VAL A 578 2.31 4.06 23.89
CA VAL A 578 2.81 4.30 22.52
C VAL A 578 2.70 3.02 21.67
N LEU A 579 3.11 1.89 22.22
CA LEU A 579 2.95 0.57 21.58
C LEU A 579 1.47 0.24 21.39
N ALA A 580 0.58 0.58 22.32
CA ALA A 580 -0.86 0.35 22.18
C ALA A 580 -1.43 1.06 20.95
N PHE A 581 -1.11 2.34 20.74
CA PHE A 581 -1.46 3.06 19.51
C PHE A 581 -0.80 2.45 18.27
N ALA A 582 0.51 2.21 18.31
CA ALA A 582 1.27 1.74 17.17
C ALA A 582 0.76 0.38 16.66
N TYR A 583 0.57 -0.57 17.57
CA TYR A 583 0.11 -1.91 17.24
C TYR A 583 -1.38 -1.94 16.89
N ARG A 584 -2.25 -1.27 17.65
CA ARG A 584 -3.71 -1.27 17.40
C ARG A 584 -4.04 -0.72 16.01
N TYR A 585 -3.41 0.39 15.61
CA TYR A 585 -3.70 1.07 14.35
C TYR A 585 -2.68 0.78 13.23
N ASN A 586 -1.69 -0.07 13.49
CA ASN A 586 -0.60 -0.40 12.55
C ASN A 586 0.13 0.86 12.05
N LEU A 587 0.53 1.71 13.00
CA LEU A 587 1.25 2.96 12.75
C LEU A 587 2.73 2.68 12.47
N THR A 588 3.31 3.45 11.56
CA THR A 588 4.75 3.50 11.34
C THR A 588 5.42 4.45 12.35
N ALA A 589 6.76 4.43 12.44
CA ALA A 589 7.49 5.38 13.27
C ALA A 589 7.19 6.85 12.90
N ALA A 590 6.98 7.13 11.61
CA ALA A 590 6.62 8.47 11.14
C ALA A 590 5.23 8.91 11.62
N ASP A 591 4.25 8.00 11.62
CA ASP A 591 2.88 8.29 12.09
C ASP A 591 2.81 8.56 13.60
N VAL A 592 3.79 8.06 14.35
CA VAL A 592 3.90 8.20 15.81
C VAL A 592 4.60 9.51 16.19
N GLY A 593 5.08 10.29 15.22
CA GLY A 593 5.82 11.54 15.45
C GLY A 593 7.32 11.34 15.70
N ALA A 594 7.83 10.11 15.57
CA ALA A 594 9.24 9.77 15.71
C ALA A 594 9.97 9.96 14.37
N ILE A 595 10.13 11.23 13.98
CA ILE A 595 10.68 11.62 12.65
C ILE A 595 12.20 11.62 12.64
N THR A 596 12.85 11.70 13.81
CA THR A 596 14.31 11.74 13.90
C THR A 596 14.92 10.36 13.63
N PRO A 597 15.97 10.26 12.79
CA PRO A 597 16.59 8.98 12.45
C PRO A 597 17.22 8.27 13.67
N ASP A 598 17.56 9.04 14.70
CA ASP A 598 18.13 8.53 15.94
C ASP A 598 17.10 8.17 17.02
N SER A 599 15.80 8.43 16.79
CA SER A 599 14.74 8.15 17.75
C SER A 599 14.80 6.70 18.25
N CYS A 600 14.89 6.54 19.56
CA CYS A 600 14.85 5.26 20.23
C CYS A 600 13.48 4.62 20.05
N VAL A 601 12.41 5.40 20.20
CA VAL A 601 11.04 4.92 20.01
C VAL A 601 10.84 4.37 18.58
N ALA A 602 11.34 5.08 17.55
CA ALA A 602 11.30 4.59 16.18
C ALA A 602 12.04 3.25 16.01
N LYS A 603 13.22 3.11 16.62
CA LYS A 603 14.02 1.87 16.62
C LYS A 603 13.28 0.72 17.32
N ILE A 604 12.65 0.97 18.47
CA ILE A 604 11.89 -0.04 19.23
C ILE A 604 10.69 -0.52 18.40
N ILE A 605 9.89 0.40 17.84
CA ILE A 605 8.71 0.05 17.02
C ILE A 605 9.13 -0.74 15.77
N GLY A 606 10.18 -0.31 15.08
CA GLY A 606 10.62 -0.90 13.82
C GLY A 606 11.45 -2.18 13.96
N ARG A 607 12.29 -2.27 15.01
CA ARG A 607 13.32 -3.33 15.13
C ARG A 607 13.32 -4.08 16.46
N GLY A 608 12.57 -3.66 17.49
CA GLY A 608 12.63 -4.30 18.82
C GLY A 608 12.22 -5.79 18.82
N HIS A 609 11.43 -6.22 17.84
CA HIS A 609 11.02 -7.62 17.65
C HIS A 609 11.92 -8.41 16.70
N ILE A 610 12.94 -7.80 16.11
CA ILE A 610 13.86 -8.44 15.16
C ILE A 610 15.07 -8.95 15.93
N ALA A 611 15.28 -10.26 15.92
CA ALA A 611 16.48 -10.86 16.51
C ALA A 611 17.70 -10.59 15.61
N ARG A 612 18.73 -9.98 16.20
CA ARG A 612 20.03 -9.72 15.58
C ARG A 612 20.98 -10.87 15.90
N GLN A 613 21.76 -11.31 14.92
CA GLN A 613 22.73 -12.40 15.14
C GLN A 613 23.90 -11.92 16.01
N GLY A 614 24.58 -12.85 16.68
CA GLY A 614 25.70 -12.53 17.60
C GLY A 614 26.82 -11.68 16.95
N ASP A 615 27.05 -11.86 15.65
CA ASP A 615 28.03 -11.10 14.87
C ASP A 615 27.61 -9.64 14.58
N GLU A 616 26.31 -9.34 14.70
CA GLU A 616 25.72 -8.01 14.51
C GLU A 616 25.59 -7.21 15.82
N LEU A 617 25.77 -7.86 16.96
CA LEU A 617 25.73 -7.26 18.29
C LEU A 617 27.12 -6.76 18.71
N THR A 618 27.18 -5.59 19.31
CA THR A 618 28.41 -5.04 19.87
C THR A 618 28.88 -5.85 21.09
N GLU A 619 30.16 -5.74 21.46
CA GLU A 619 30.69 -6.41 22.67
C GLU A 619 29.94 -5.98 23.94
N GLN A 620 29.54 -4.71 24.02
CA GLN A 620 28.76 -4.18 25.13
C GLN A 620 27.34 -4.78 25.17
N GLU A 621 26.63 -4.82 24.04
CA GLU A 621 25.31 -5.44 23.95
C GLU A 621 25.34 -6.94 24.29
N ASN A 622 26.38 -7.65 23.83
CA ASN A 622 26.60 -9.06 24.19
C ASN A 622 26.87 -9.21 25.71
N GLY A 623 27.63 -8.29 26.30
CA GLY A 623 27.86 -8.22 27.74
C GLY A 623 26.55 -8.00 28.52
N HIS A 624 25.70 -7.08 28.07
CA HIS A 624 24.39 -6.81 28.67
C HIS A 624 23.47 -8.04 28.56
N ILE A 625 23.39 -8.70 27.40
CA ILE A 625 22.61 -9.95 27.24
C ILE A 625 23.11 -11.03 28.20
N GLY A 626 24.43 -11.21 28.32
CA GLY A 626 25.02 -12.13 29.28
C GLY A 626 24.61 -11.80 30.72
N GLY A 627 24.68 -10.53 31.10
CA GLY A 627 24.23 -10.04 32.41
C GLY A 627 22.76 -10.34 32.69
N TRP A 628 21.87 -10.09 31.73
CA TRP A 628 20.44 -10.41 31.85
C TRP A 628 20.19 -11.93 31.98
N ILE A 629 20.90 -12.76 31.20
CA ILE A 629 20.76 -14.22 31.30
C ILE A 629 21.22 -14.72 32.67
N HIS A 630 22.36 -14.25 33.17
CA HIS A 630 22.83 -14.60 34.51
C HIS A 630 21.86 -14.12 35.59
N GLY A 631 21.40 -12.87 35.54
CA GLY A 631 20.46 -12.34 36.54
C GLY A 631 19.09 -13.02 36.55
N LEU A 632 18.60 -13.50 35.40
CA LEU A 632 17.29 -14.17 35.28
C LEU A 632 17.34 -15.66 35.64
N PHE A 633 18.41 -16.38 35.28
CA PHE A 633 18.43 -17.85 35.32
C PHE A 633 19.46 -18.44 36.27
N ASP A 634 20.42 -17.67 36.79
CA ASP A 634 21.41 -18.14 37.75
C ASP A 634 20.93 -17.92 39.19
N THR A 635 20.58 -19.01 39.86
CA THR A 635 20.11 -19.00 41.26
C THR A 635 21.18 -18.52 42.25
N GLU A 636 22.46 -18.52 41.88
CA GLU A 636 23.57 -18.07 42.73
C GLU A 636 23.87 -16.57 42.58
N ALA A 637 23.37 -15.92 41.51
CA ALA A 637 23.69 -14.54 41.17
C ALA A 637 22.93 -13.47 41.97
N GLY A 638 22.01 -13.86 42.86
CA GLY A 638 21.27 -12.92 43.71
C GLY A 638 20.14 -12.15 43.00
N GLY A 639 19.78 -12.54 41.77
CA GLY A 639 18.70 -11.93 40.99
C GLY A 639 19.16 -10.76 40.11
N LEU A 640 18.20 -9.91 39.72
CA LEU A 640 18.45 -8.73 38.88
C LEU A 640 19.03 -7.57 39.71
N GLY A 641 20.34 -7.35 39.61
CA GLY A 641 21.04 -6.28 40.34
C GLY A 641 20.93 -4.89 39.68
N ASP A 642 20.94 -3.84 40.49
CA ASP A 642 20.90 -2.43 40.04
C ASP A 642 22.11 -2.04 39.16
N GLU A 643 23.26 -2.70 39.32
CA GLU A 643 24.44 -2.48 38.46
C GLU A 643 24.17 -2.85 36.99
N LEU A 644 23.38 -3.91 36.75
CA LEU A 644 22.96 -4.28 35.39
C LEU A 644 21.97 -3.28 34.82
N MET A 645 20.97 -2.88 35.62
CA MET A 645 19.93 -1.96 35.18
C MET A 645 20.43 -0.52 34.98
N SER A 646 21.48 -0.11 35.71
CA SER A 646 22.12 1.20 35.55
C SER A 646 23.06 1.26 34.34
N SER A 647 23.71 0.15 33.98
CA SER A 647 24.62 0.06 32.83
C SER A 647 23.90 -0.14 31.50
N CYS A 648 22.74 -0.81 31.52
CA CYS A 648 21.85 -0.96 30.37
C CYS A 648 20.61 -0.09 30.59
N PRO A 649 20.46 1.09 29.95
CA PRO A 649 19.24 1.90 30.10
C PRO A 649 18.03 1.19 29.45
N PRO A 650 16.78 1.50 29.86
CA PRO A 650 15.60 0.82 29.33
C PRO A 650 15.46 0.99 27.80
N GLN A 651 15.89 2.13 27.25
CA GLN A 651 15.98 2.36 25.81
C GLN A 651 16.79 1.28 25.07
N GLU A 652 17.93 0.88 25.62
CA GLU A 652 18.80 -0.16 25.04
C GLU A 652 18.22 -1.55 25.30
N PHE A 653 17.72 -1.79 26.51
CA PHE A 653 17.12 -3.07 26.90
C PHE A 653 16.04 -3.52 25.91
N TYR A 654 15.11 -2.64 25.52
CA TYR A 654 14.03 -2.97 24.57
C TYR A 654 14.53 -3.37 23.17
N LEU A 655 15.74 -2.98 22.77
CA LEU A 655 16.39 -3.40 21.51
C LEU A 655 17.15 -4.72 21.64
N LEU A 656 17.35 -5.21 22.86
CA LEU A 656 18.00 -6.49 23.19
C LEU A 656 17.01 -7.59 23.57
N VAL A 657 15.73 -7.27 23.76
CA VAL A 657 14.67 -8.22 24.12
C VAL A 657 14.58 -9.39 23.13
N ALA A 658 14.51 -9.15 21.82
CA ALA A 658 14.38 -10.24 20.85
C ALA A 658 15.60 -11.19 20.87
N PRO A 659 16.86 -10.71 20.82
CA PRO A 659 18.04 -11.54 21.04
C PRO A 659 18.04 -12.31 22.38
N LEU A 660 17.62 -11.67 23.48
CA LEU A 660 17.50 -12.31 24.79
C LEU A 660 16.53 -13.49 24.74
N PHE A 661 15.35 -13.31 24.16
CA PHE A 661 14.37 -14.38 23.99
C PHE A 661 14.82 -15.47 23.04
N GLN A 662 15.57 -15.14 21.99
CA GLN A 662 16.21 -16.15 21.15
C GLN A 662 17.16 -17.04 21.98
N ASN A 663 18.02 -16.45 22.81
CA ASN A 663 18.92 -17.20 23.69
C ASN A 663 18.15 -18.07 24.70
N ILE A 664 17.05 -17.58 25.27
CA ILE A 664 16.19 -18.36 26.19
C ILE A 664 15.62 -19.60 25.48
N VAL A 665 15.06 -19.43 24.28
CA VAL A 665 14.45 -20.51 23.51
C VAL A 665 15.49 -21.56 23.10
N VAL A 666 16.64 -21.12 22.58
CA VAL A 666 17.74 -22.00 22.17
C VAL A 666 18.31 -22.74 23.38
N ALA A 667 18.53 -22.06 24.50
CA ALA A 667 19.08 -22.67 25.71
C ALA A 667 18.16 -23.76 26.27
N TYR A 668 16.85 -23.53 26.28
CA TYR A 668 15.87 -24.54 26.68
C TYR A 668 15.77 -25.69 25.68
N ALA A 669 15.76 -25.40 24.36
CA ALA A 669 15.71 -26.42 23.31
C ALA A 669 16.89 -27.41 23.37
N HIS A 670 18.08 -26.92 23.74
CA HIS A 670 19.30 -27.73 23.86
C HIS A 670 19.54 -28.29 25.27
N GLY A 671 18.63 -28.03 26.23
CA GLY A 671 18.70 -28.56 27.59
C GLY A 671 19.70 -27.88 28.52
N TYR A 672 20.18 -26.67 28.16
CA TYR A 672 20.97 -25.83 29.07
C TYR A 672 20.12 -25.21 30.18
N LEU A 673 18.82 -25.00 29.92
CA LEU A 673 17.82 -24.63 30.92
C LEU A 673 16.88 -25.81 31.16
N ASN A 674 16.57 -26.10 32.43
CA ASN A 674 15.54 -27.05 32.81
C ASN A 674 14.19 -26.32 33.06
N ASP A 675 13.12 -27.08 33.28
CA ASP A 675 11.77 -26.54 33.50
C ASP A 675 11.66 -25.59 34.70
N GLU A 676 12.39 -25.87 35.79
CA GLU A 676 12.37 -25.06 37.01
C GLU A 676 13.13 -23.75 36.83
N SER A 677 14.33 -23.78 36.24
CA SER A 677 15.11 -22.60 35.89
C SER A 677 14.37 -21.72 34.89
N LEU A 678 13.76 -22.32 33.86
CA LEU A 678 12.97 -21.57 32.88
C LEU A 678 11.78 -20.89 33.55
N LYS A 679 11.05 -21.60 34.42
CA LYS A 679 9.93 -21.04 35.16
C LYS A 679 10.38 -19.88 36.05
N GLY A 680 11.43 -20.06 36.85
CA GLY A 680 11.96 -19.03 37.75
C GLY A 680 12.38 -17.76 37.02
N GLY A 681 13.09 -17.88 35.89
CA GLY A 681 13.49 -16.71 35.10
C GLY A 681 12.33 -16.00 34.40
N VAL A 682 11.33 -16.74 33.93
CA VAL A 682 10.13 -16.14 33.31
C VAL A 682 9.24 -15.43 34.34
N GLU A 683 9.24 -15.85 35.61
CA GLU A 683 8.50 -15.15 36.68
C GLU A 683 8.97 -13.68 36.82
N TYR A 684 10.27 -13.41 36.75
CA TYR A 684 10.80 -12.03 36.74
C TYR A 684 10.35 -11.21 35.52
N LEU A 685 10.19 -11.84 34.34
CA LEU A 685 9.77 -11.16 33.11
C LEU A 685 8.29 -10.75 33.13
N VAL A 686 7.49 -11.35 34.03
CA VAL A 686 6.07 -11.08 34.20
C VAL A 686 5.80 -10.12 35.38
N ASP A 687 6.85 -9.56 36.00
CA ASP A 687 6.73 -8.44 36.95
C ASP A 687 6.57 -7.09 36.23
N THR A 688 5.93 -6.13 36.90
CA THR A 688 5.45 -4.87 36.29
C THR A 688 6.53 -4.08 35.55
N PHE A 689 7.78 -4.10 36.01
CA PHE A 689 8.86 -3.31 35.41
C PHE A 689 9.41 -3.88 34.09
N LEU A 690 9.30 -5.20 33.85
CA LEU A 690 9.71 -5.83 32.59
C LEU A 690 8.54 -6.21 31.69
N LEU A 691 7.33 -6.30 32.24
CA LEU A 691 6.15 -6.78 31.52
C LEU A 691 5.93 -6.09 30.17
N PRO A 692 6.06 -4.76 30.01
CA PRO A 692 5.82 -4.12 28.72
C PRO A 692 6.85 -4.52 27.63
N SER A 693 8.02 -5.01 28.02
CA SER A 693 9.02 -5.58 27.10
C SER A 693 8.55 -6.90 26.45
N LEU A 694 7.52 -7.54 27.01
CA LEU A 694 6.93 -8.73 26.43
C LEU A 694 6.19 -8.44 25.11
N VAL A 695 5.85 -7.18 24.81
CA VAL A 695 5.23 -6.81 23.52
C VAL A 695 6.17 -7.16 22.34
N PRO A 696 7.40 -6.61 22.24
CA PRO A 696 8.34 -7.02 21.20
C PRO A 696 8.80 -8.48 21.36
N ALA A 697 8.90 -9.02 22.58
CA ALA A 697 9.28 -10.42 22.80
C ALA A 697 8.28 -11.42 22.20
N ILE A 698 6.99 -11.26 22.52
CA ILE A 698 5.95 -12.18 22.03
C ILE A 698 5.76 -12.02 20.53
N ARG A 699 5.96 -10.80 19.99
CA ARG A 699 6.00 -10.61 18.53
C ARG A 699 7.15 -11.40 17.90
N PHE A 700 8.36 -11.29 18.44
CA PHE A 700 9.50 -12.11 18.02
C PHE A 700 9.16 -13.62 18.10
N LEU A 701 8.62 -14.10 19.23
CA LEU A 701 8.25 -15.51 19.39
C LEU A 701 7.18 -15.96 18.39
N SER A 702 6.25 -15.08 18.02
CA SER A 702 5.23 -15.35 16.99
C SER A 702 5.88 -15.54 15.63
N ASP A 703 6.76 -14.62 15.24
CA ASP A 703 7.49 -14.65 13.96
C ASP A 703 8.48 -15.85 13.92
N TYR A 704 9.11 -16.16 15.05
CA TYR A 704 10.04 -17.28 15.20
C TYR A 704 9.33 -18.64 15.11
N LEU A 705 8.16 -18.78 15.75
CA LEU A 705 7.30 -19.97 15.62
C LEU A 705 6.84 -20.18 14.17
N TRP A 706 6.64 -19.10 13.43
CA TRP A 706 6.27 -19.16 12.02
C TRP A 706 7.40 -19.67 11.12
N LEU A 707 8.63 -19.19 11.36
CA LEU A 707 9.82 -19.43 10.53
C LEU A 707 10.61 -20.71 10.90
N ASP A 708 10.92 -20.94 12.18
CA ASP A 708 11.75 -22.06 12.64
C ASP A 708 10.95 -23.08 13.45
N GLN A 709 10.84 -24.30 12.91
CA GLN A 709 10.05 -25.37 13.51
C GLN A 709 10.83 -26.26 14.48
N LYS A 710 12.17 -26.21 14.49
CA LYS A 710 12.95 -27.10 15.36
C LYS A 710 12.74 -26.79 16.84
N GLU A 711 12.55 -25.52 17.15
CA GLU A 711 12.42 -25.01 18.51
C GLU A 711 10.95 -24.67 18.87
N ALA A 712 9.98 -25.04 18.03
CA ALA A 712 8.57 -24.69 18.21
C ALA A 712 8.00 -25.14 19.57
N LYS A 713 8.41 -26.31 20.08
CA LYS A 713 7.99 -26.78 21.42
C LYS A 713 8.50 -25.88 22.54
N SER A 714 9.75 -25.43 22.44
CA SER A 714 10.36 -24.49 23.38
C SER A 714 9.65 -23.15 23.35
N VAL A 715 9.33 -22.64 22.16
CA VAL A 715 8.55 -21.40 21.98
C VAL A 715 7.17 -21.51 22.63
N ILE A 716 6.45 -22.61 22.39
CA ILE A 716 5.12 -22.85 23.01
C ILE A 716 5.24 -22.89 24.53
N LYS A 717 6.27 -23.56 25.08
CA LYS A 717 6.49 -23.63 26.52
C LYS A 717 6.76 -22.24 27.14
N VAL A 718 7.61 -21.43 26.50
CA VAL A 718 7.88 -20.04 26.92
C VAL A 718 6.60 -19.20 26.88
N LEU A 719 5.81 -19.29 25.80
CA LEU A 719 4.54 -18.59 25.68
C LEU A 719 3.52 -19.01 26.75
N GLN A 720 3.47 -20.29 27.12
CA GLN A 720 2.62 -20.78 28.20
C GLN A 720 3.02 -20.15 29.54
N LEU A 721 4.30 -20.10 29.87
CA LEU A 721 4.76 -19.50 31.13
C LEU A 721 4.44 -18.00 31.21
N ILE A 722 4.51 -17.28 30.08
CA ILE A 722 4.20 -15.85 30.02
C ILE A 722 2.69 -15.58 30.10
N LEU A 723 1.88 -16.33 29.35
CA LEU A 723 0.46 -16.03 29.18
C LEU A 723 -0.42 -16.66 30.26
N LEU A 724 0.07 -17.73 30.91
CA LEU A 724 -0.59 -18.48 31.97
C LEU A 724 0.32 -18.53 33.23
N PRO A 725 0.71 -17.38 33.82
CA PRO A 725 1.54 -17.38 35.01
C PRO A 725 0.79 -18.02 36.19
N SER A 726 1.48 -18.82 37.01
CA SER A 726 0.87 -19.48 38.17
C SER A 726 0.52 -18.52 39.32
N SER A 727 1.23 -17.40 39.40
CA SER A 727 1.06 -16.35 40.40
C SER A 727 1.48 -15.02 39.79
N ILE A 728 0.63 -14.00 39.91
CA ILE A 728 0.88 -12.65 39.38
C ILE A 728 0.15 -11.63 40.27
N SER A 729 0.75 -10.47 40.48
CA SER A 729 0.10 -9.38 41.22
C SER A 729 -1.10 -8.81 40.46
N GLY A 730 -2.00 -8.10 41.14
CA GLY A 730 -3.18 -7.49 40.49
C GLY A 730 -2.80 -6.44 39.43
N GLU A 731 -1.78 -5.63 39.72
CA GLU A 731 -1.24 -4.63 38.78
C GLU A 731 -0.57 -5.28 37.57
N ALA A 732 0.30 -6.27 37.80
CA ALA A 732 0.95 -7.03 36.73
C ALA A 732 -0.08 -7.79 35.87
N SER A 733 -1.14 -8.33 36.46
CA SER A 733 -2.24 -8.98 35.72
C SER A 733 -2.96 -8.02 34.77
N THR A 734 -3.22 -6.80 35.24
CA THR A 734 -3.85 -5.75 34.43
C THR A 734 -2.93 -5.35 33.27
N MET A 735 -1.64 -5.16 33.54
CA MET A 735 -0.65 -4.84 32.51
C MET A 735 -0.45 -5.99 31.51
N LEU A 736 -0.47 -7.25 31.97
CA LEU A 736 -0.43 -8.43 31.11
C LEU A 736 -1.64 -8.52 30.19
N SER A 737 -2.82 -8.12 30.68
CA SER A 737 -4.02 -7.98 29.85
C SER A 737 -3.79 -6.95 28.73
N SER A 738 -3.18 -5.80 29.03
CA SER A 738 -2.79 -4.81 28.03
C SER A 738 -1.84 -5.41 27.00
N VAL A 739 -0.77 -6.09 27.42
CA VAL A 739 0.16 -6.77 26.51
C VAL A 739 -0.56 -7.79 25.62
N LYS A 740 -1.41 -8.63 26.21
CA LYS A 740 -2.24 -9.61 25.47
C LYS A 740 -3.09 -8.93 24.40
N ASN A 741 -3.75 -7.82 24.73
CA ASN A 741 -4.50 -7.03 23.76
C ASN A 741 -3.61 -6.62 22.58
N LEU A 742 -2.39 -6.14 22.82
CA LEU A 742 -1.48 -5.72 21.75
C LEU A 742 -1.01 -6.86 20.83
N ILE A 743 -0.76 -8.06 21.37
CA ILE A 743 -0.15 -9.18 20.61
C ILE A 743 -1.12 -10.27 20.15
N ALA A 744 -2.38 -10.25 20.60
CA ALA A 744 -3.30 -11.36 20.42
C ALA A 744 -3.50 -11.77 18.95
N LYS A 745 -3.71 -10.83 18.02
CA LYS A 745 -3.99 -11.18 16.61
C LYS A 745 -2.78 -11.77 15.87
N PRO A 746 -1.56 -11.18 15.92
CA PRO A 746 -0.36 -11.81 15.36
C PRO A 746 -0.04 -13.18 15.97
N LEU A 747 -0.19 -13.31 17.29
CA LEU A 747 0.10 -14.56 17.99
C LEU A 747 -0.93 -15.64 17.63
N GLU A 748 -2.22 -15.31 17.60
CA GLU A 748 -3.28 -16.22 17.17
C GLU A 748 -3.00 -16.76 15.76
N HIS A 749 -2.64 -15.89 14.82
CA HIS A 749 -2.33 -16.30 13.44
C HIS A 749 -1.20 -17.32 13.38
N SER A 750 -0.12 -17.07 14.14
CA SER A 750 1.05 -17.95 14.21
C SER A 750 0.71 -19.29 14.86
N LEU A 751 -0.03 -19.27 15.98
CA LEU A 751 -0.49 -20.47 16.70
C LEU A 751 -1.44 -21.32 15.84
N ARG A 752 -2.43 -20.72 15.19
CA ARG A 752 -3.38 -21.44 14.30
C ARG A 752 -2.67 -22.06 13.12
N THR A 753 -1.68 -21.38 12.56
CA THR A 753 -0.94 -21.92 11.42
C THR A 753 -0.03 -23.07 11.83
N TYR A 754 0.59 -22.98 13.00
CA TYR A 754 1.31 -24.11 13.58
C TYR A 754 0.34 -25.28 13.90
N GLN A 755 -0.85 -25.03 14.45
CA GLN A 755 -1.88 -26.05 14.71
C GLN A 755 -2.36 -26.76 13.43
N ARG A 756 -2.50 -26.04 12.32
CA ARG A 756 -2.84 -26.64 11.01
C ARG A 756 -1.74 -27.58 10.51
N ARG A 757 -0.47 -27.29 10.82
CA ARG A 757 0.70 -28.11 10.45
C ARG A 757 0.88 -29.32 11.37
N ASP A 758 0.60 -29.18 12.68
CA ASP A 758 0.60 -30.28 13.66
C ASP A 758 -0.75 -30.40 14.41
N PRO A 759 -1.78 -31.01 13.79
CA PRO A 759 -3.12 -31.10 14.37
C PRO A 759 -3.22 -31.95 15.65
N LYS A 760 -2.19 -32.75 15.97
CA LYS A 760 -2.18 -33.62 17.15
C LYS A 760 -1.74 -32.89 18.42
N ASN A 761 -1.18 -31.69 18.28
CA ASN A 761 -0.66 -30.92 19.39
C ASN A 761 -1.80 -30.24 20.18
N GLN A 762 -1.98 -30.65 21.44
CA GLN A 762 -3.00 -30.11 22.33
C GLN A 762 -2.51 -28.90 23.16
N ASP A 763 -1.21 -28.59 23.13
CA ASP A 763 -0.57 -27.55 23.95
C ASP A 763 -0.92 -26.12 23.49
N ILE A 764 -1.51 -25.98 22.30
CA ILE A 764 -1.88 -24.71 21.66
C ILE A 764 -3.26 -24.21 22.15
N GLU A 765 -4.20 -25.13 22.42
CA GLU A 765 -5.58 -24.79 22.77
C GLU A 765 -5.70 -23.93 24.04
N PRO A 766 -4.90 -24.17 25.12
CA PRO A 766 -4.87 -23.26 26.27
C PRO A 766 -4.47 -21.83 25.91
N LEU A 767 -3.50 -21.66 24.99
CA LEU A 767 -3.04 -20.33 24.55
C LEU A 767 -4.13 -19.61 23.76
N LEU A 768 -4.78 -20.30 22.80
CA LEU A 768 -5.89 -19.73 22.03
C LEU A 768 -7.06 -19.34 22.92
N ARG A 769 -7.36 -20.13 23.96
CA ARG A 769 -8.42 -19.83 24.93
C ARG A 769 -8.14 -18.54 25.71
N VAL A 770 -6.90 -18.32 26.15
CA VAL A 770 -6.52 -17.10 26.89
C VAL A 770 -6.58 -15.86 26.02
N LEU A 771 -6.30 -15.98 24.72
CA LEU A 771 -6.30 -14.84 23.79
C LEU A 771 -7.71 -14.46 23.29
N LYS A 772 -8.71 -15.32 23.48
CA LYS A 772 -10.05 -15.19 22.88
C LYS A 772 -10.66 -13.80 23.03
N ASP A 773 -10.64 -13.24 24.23
CA ASP A 773 -11.27 -11.96 24.53
C ASP A 773 -10.43 -10.75 24.09
N SER A 774 -9.11 -10.95 23.97
CA SER A 774 -8.13 -9.95 23.53
C SER A 774 -8.03 -9.80 22.02
N ILE A 775 -8.35 -10.85 21.23
CA ILE A 775 -8.31 -10.81 19.76
C ILE A 775 -9.08 -9.62 19.16
N PRO A 776 -10.37 -9.39 19.49
CA PRO A 776 -11.12 -8.26 18.94
C PRO A 776 -10.65 -6.89 19.48
N LEU A 777 -9.84 -6.86 20.53
CA LEU A 777 -9.20 -5.64 21.05
C LEU A 777 -7.83 -5.38 20.42
N SER A 778 -7.32 -6.27 19.59
CA SER A 778 -5.92 -6.23 19.18
C SER A 778 -5.61 -5.29 18.03
N ARG A 779 -6.48 -5.25 17.01
CA ARG A 779 -6.25 -4.48 15.78
C ARG A 779 -7.51 -3.76 15.33
N ARG A 780 -7.35 -2.51 14.90
CA ARG A 780 -8.37 -1.67 14.25
C ARG A 780 -7.78 -1.00 13.01
N THR A 781 -7.40 -1.82 12.01
CA THR A 781 -6.55 -1.38 10.88
C THR A 781 -7.31 -1.21 9.56
N GLY A 782 -8.65 -1.26 9.57
CA GLY A 782 -9.48 -1.20 8.36
C GLY A 782 -9.27 -2.35 7.36
N GLY A 783 -8.40 -3.32 7.69
CA GLY A 783 -8.11 -4.48 6.86
C GLY A 783 -9.26 -5.49 6.88
N ALA A 784 -9.51 -6.09 5.72
CA ALA A 784 -10.52 -7.14 5.58
C ALA A 784 -10.11 -8.42 6.32
N ASP A 785 -11.10 -9.10 6.90
CA ASP A 785 -10.91 -10.46 7.43
C ASP A 785 -10.76 -11.48 6.28
N ILE A 786 -10.18 -12.64 6.57
CA ILE A 786 -10.05 -13.75 5.60
C ILE A 786 -11.42 -14.16 5.09
N ASN A 787 -12.41 -14.29 5.98
CA ASN A 787 -13.79 -14.63 5.60
C ASN A 787 -14.43 -13.56 4.69
N GLU A 788 -14.17 -12.27 4.97
CA GLU A 788 -14.65 -11.18 4.11
C GLU A 788 -13.99 -11.25 2.73
N LEU A 789 -12.67 -11.46 2.68
CA LEU A 789 -11.94 -11.58 1.43
C LEU A 789 -12.36 -12.80 0.62
N GLU A 790 -12.55 -13.96 1.26
CA GLU A 790 -13.12 -15.16 0.65
C GLU A 790 -14.54 -14.88 0.11
N SER A 791 -15.38 -14.17 0.84
CA SER A 791 -16.72 -13.80 0.35
C SER A 791 -16.69 -12.95 -0.92
N TRP A 792 -15.69 -12.07 -1.07
CA TRP A 792 -15.53 -11.20 -2.24
C TRP A 792 -14.80 -11.88 -3.41
N THR A 793 -14.25 -13.08 -3.21
CA THR A 793 -13.40 -13.77 -4.20
C THR A 793 -13.82 -15.21 -4.51
N SER A 794 -14.75 -15.79 -3.76
CA SER A 794 -15.11 -17.22 -3.80
C SER A 794 -15.87 -17.68 -5.05
N THR A 795 -16.42 -16.78 -5.87
CA THR A 795 -17.20 -17.16 -7.06
C THR A 795 -16.37 -17.02 -8.33
N ALA A 796 -16.28 -18.09 -9.13
CA ALA A 796 -15.40 -18.18 -10.30
C ALA A 796 -15.62 -17.08 -11.36
N THR A 797 -16.82 -16.49 -11.41
CA THR A 797 -17.18 -15.36 -12.29
C THR A 797 -17.15 -13.99 -11.59
N ASN A 798 -17.07 -13.96 -10.25
CA ASN A 798 -17.10 -12.75 -9.42
C ASN A 798 -15.79 -12.61 -8.64
N GLY A 799 -14.74 -12.16 -9.31
CA GLY A 799 -13.55 -11.67 -8.61
C GLY A 799 -13.83 -10.38 -7.84
N LEU A 800 -12.87 -9.94 -7.02
CA LEU A 800 -12.96 -8.69 -6.22
C LEU A 800 -13.42 -7.47 -7.04
N ALA A 801 -13.02 -7.37 -8.31
CA ALA A 801 -13.47 -6.31 -9.21
C ALA A 801 -14.98 -6.30 -9.47
N SER A 802 -15.61 -7.48 -9.64
CA SER A 802 -17.06 -7.62 -9.80
C SER A 802 -17.79 -7.23 -8.51
N ALA A 803 -17.26 -7.66 -7.35
CA ALA A 803 -17.83 -7.32 -6.05
C ALA A 803 -17.83 -5.79 -5.78
N ILE A 804 -16.80 -5.08 -6.25
CA ILE A 804 -16.73 -3.61 -6.18
C ILE A 804 -17.79 -2.98 -7.09
N LYS A 805 -17.91 -3.44 -8.34
CA LYS A 805 -18.95 -2.96 -9.27
C LYS A 805 -20.35 -3.16 -8.69
N HIS A 806 -20.62 -4.35 -8.14
CA HIS A 806 -21.90 -4.64 -7.49
C HIS A 806 -22.19 -3.72 -6.30
N ASN A 807 -21.18 -3.39 -5.49
CA ASN A 807 -21.36 -2.42 -4.40
C ASN A 807 -21.65 -1.01 -4.90
N ILE A 808 -20.98 -0.55 -5.97
CA ILE A 808 -21.29 0.75 -6.59
C ILE A 808 -22.73 0.74 -7.13
N GLN A 809 -23.16 -0.34 -7.77
CA GLN A 809 -24.53 -0.52 -8.27
C GLN A 809 -25.56 -0.49 -7.13
N GLY A 810 -25.28 -1.17 -6.02
CA GLY A 810 -26.12 -1.13 -4.82
C GLY A 810 -26.28 0.29 -4.27
N LEU A 811 -25.19 1.05 -4.18
CA LEU A 811 -25.20 2.45 -3.73
C LEU A 811 -26.00 3.36 -4.69
N VAL A 812 -25.87 3.14 -6.00
CA VAL A 812 -26.63 3.87 -7.03
C VAL A 812 -28.12 3.57 -6.88
N HIS A 813 -28.49 2.30 -6.78
CA HIS A 813 -29.89 1.88 -6.65
C HIS A 813 -30.54 2.42 -5.37
N TRP A 814 -29.82 2.39 -4.25
CA TRP A 814 -30.28 2.96 -2.99
C TRP A 814 -30.50 4.47 -3.07
N SER A 815 -29.61 5.18 -3.77
CA SER A 815 -29.70 6.62 -3.95
C SER A 815 -30.90 7.07 -4.81
N MET A 816 -31.51 6.17 -5.59
CA MET A 816 -32.66 6.51 -6.45
C MET A 816 -34.01 6.45 -5.73
N HIS A 817 -34.13 5.61 -4.70
CA HIS A 817 -35.40 5.37 -4.00
C HIS A 817 -35.27 5.56 -2.48
N PRO A 818 -34.84 6.74 -1.99
CA PRO A 818 -34.57 6.96 -0.58
C PRO A 818 -35.82 6.78 0.32
N ALA A 819 -37.02 7.08 -0.20
CA ALA A 819 -38.28 6.95 0.54
C ALA A 819 -38.83 5.50 0.62
N ILE A 820 -38.41 4.61 -0.27
CA ILE A 820 -38.88 3.20 -0.31
C ILE A 820 -37.86 2.28 0.36
N ASN A 821 -36.56 2.59 0.25
CA ASN A 821 -35.48 1.86 0.88
C ASN A 821 -34.95 2.63 2.09
N SER A 822 -35.67 2.58 3.21
CA SER A 822 -35.22 3.17 4.49
C SER A 822 -33.85 2.61 4.91
N MET A 823 -33.63 1.33 4.63
CA MET A 823 -32.43 0.60 5.02
C MET A 823 -31.22 0.89 4.13
N PRO A 824 -30.04 1.16 4.72
CA PRO A 824 -28.82 1.38 3.97
C PRO A 824 -28.29 0.09 3.33
N THR A 825 -27.56 0.24 2.24
CA THR A 825 -26.84 -0.86 1.59
C THR A 825 -25.80 -1.47 2.52
N SER A 826 -25.47 -2.75 2.38
CA SER A 826 -24.43 -3.44 3.16
C SER A 826 -23.00 -3.06 2.73
N TYR A 827 -22.71 -1.77 2.61
CA TYR A 827 -21.43 -1.26 2.14
C TYR A 827 -20.36 -1.37 3.24
N THR A 828 -19.12 -1.65 2.82
CA THR A 828 -17.97 -1.58 3.70
C THR A 828 -16.78 -0.97 3.01
N HIS A 829 -16.20 0.06 3.60
CA HIS A 829 -15.02 0.68 3.03
C HIS A 829 -13.79 -0.25 3.09
N ARG A 830 -13.81 -1.32 3.90
CA ARG A 830 -12.77 -2.37 3.91
C ARG A 830 -12.55 -2.99 2.53
N GLN A 831 -13.61 -3.10 1.73
CA GLN A 831 -13.49 -3.65 0.37
C GLN A 831 -12.66 -2.74 -0.53
N MET A 832 -12.84 -1.41 -0.42
CA MET A 832 -12.04 -0.44 -1.18
C MET A 832 -10.58 -0.46 -0.71
N LEU A 833 -10.33 -0.53 0.60
CA LEU A 833 -8.98 -0.64 1.16
C LEU A 833 -8.29 -1.95 0.75
N ALA A 834 -9.01 -3.07 0.73
CA ALA A 834 -8.50 -4.36 0.26
C ALA A 834 -8.17 -4.31 -1.24
N ALA A 835 -9.04 -3.69 -2.05
CA ALA A 835 -8.82 -3.50 -3.47
C ALA A 835 -7.60 -2.61 -3.75
N LEU A 836 -7.38 -1.55 -2.98
CA LEU A 836 -6.18 -0.72 -3.07
C LEU A 836 -4.90 -1.52 -2.80
N LYS A 837 -4.93 -2.40 -1.79
CA LYS A 837 -3.79 -3.24 -1.41
C LYS A 837 -3.52 -4.36 -2.42
N LEU A 838 -4.56 -5.03 -2.94
CA LEU A 838 -4.43 -6.23 -3.78
C LEU A 838 -4.38 -5.91 -5.29
N LEU A 839 -5.17 -4.95 -5.78
CA LEU A 839 -5.26 -4.61 -7.20
C LEU A 839 -4.40 -3.40 -7.58
N GLY A 840 -4.04 -2.56 -6.60
CA GLY A 840 -3.38 -1.27 -6.80
C GLY A 840 -4.34 -0.16 -7.24
N SER A 841 -3.92 1.10 -7.01
CA SER A 841 -4.76 2.29 -7.26
C SER A 841 -5.14 2.47 -8.72
N LYS A 842 -4.28 2.10 -9.67
CA LYS A 842 -4.58 2.19 -11.11
C LYS A 842 -5.74 1.27 -11.53
N ARG A 843 -5.70 -0.01 -11.13
CA ARG A 843 -6.73 -0.98 -11.52
C ARG A 843 -8.06 -0.68 -10.83
N LEU A 844 -8.03 -0.27 -9.56
CA LEU A 844 -9.23 0.16 -8.85
C LEU A 844 -9.88 1.39 -9.49
N LEU A 845 -9.09 2.41 -9.84
CA LEU A 845 -9.61 3.60 -10.54
C LEU A 845 -10.29 3.20 -11.86
N HIS A 846 -9.69 2.30 -12.63
CA HIS A 846 -10.28 1.82 -13.88
C HIS A 846 -11.63 1.12 -13.65
N ILE A 847 -11.75 0.28 -12.61
CA ILE A 847 -13.00 -0.38 -12.23
C ILE A 847 -14.09 0.66 -11.91
N ILE A 848 -13.75 1.71 -11.16
CA ILE A 848 -14.68 2.81 -10.85
C ILE A 848 -15.11 3.55 -12.12
N LEU A 849 -14.16 3.87 -13.02
CA LEU A 849 -14.45 4.57 -14.27
C LEU A 849 -15.32 3.74 -15.22
N GLU A 850 -15.09 2.43 -15.30
CA GLU A 850 -15.94 1.50 -16.06
C GLU A 850 -17.38 1.49 -15.54
N GLU A 851 -17.57 1.45 -14.21
CA GLU A 851 -18.92 1.47 -13.64
C GLU A 851 -19.60 2.83 -13.83
N VAL A 852 -18.87 3.95 -13.71
CA VAL A 852 -19.38 5.29 -14.03
C VAL A 852 -19.87 5.34 -15.47
N ARG A 853 -19.11 4.77 -16.42
CA ARG A 853 -19.54 4.67 -17.83
C ARG A 853 -20.84 3.89 -17.96
N GLN A 854 -20.89 2.66 -17.43
CA GLN A 854 -22.05 1.78 -17.56
C GLN A 854 -23.32 2.41 -16.97
N GLN A 855 -23.22 3.01 -15.78
CA GLN A 855 -24.35 3.69 -15.15
C GLN A 855 -24.74 4.98 -15.87
N THR A 856 -23.78 5.69 -16.47
CA THR A 856 -24.08 6.88 -17.31
C THR A 856 -24.87 6.48 -18.56
N GLU A 857 -24.47 5.39 -19.22
CA GLU A 857 -25.21 4.82 -20.36
C GLU A 857 -26.62 4.33 -19.97
N ALA A 858 -26.77 3.83 -18.74
CA ALA A 858 -28.06 3.43 -18.17
C ALA A 858 -28.95 4.60 -17.70
N GLY A 859 -28.49 5.86 -17.82
CA GLY A 859 -29.25 7.06 -17.44
C GLY A 859 -29.06 7.53 -15.98
N ASN A 860 -28.14 6.92 -15.24
CA ASN A 860 -27.93 7.12 -13.80
C ASN A 860 -26.73 8.02 -13.48
N ALA A 861 -26.38 8.91 -14.43
CA ALA A 861 -25.18 9.74 -14.37
C ALA A 861 -25.16 10.64 -13.11
N ASN A 862 -26.29 11.24 -12.76
CA ASN A 862 -26.44 12.12 -11.60
C ASN A 862 -25.99 11.48 -10.28
N SER A 863 -26.39 10.22 -10.02
CA SER A 863 -26.06 9.53 -8.77
C SER A 863 -24.68 8.89 -8.79
N VAL A 864 -24.28 8.25 -9.91
CA VAL A 864 -23.01 7.53 -9.98
C VAL A 864 -21.79 8.45 -9.89
N TYR A 865 -21.87 9.67 -10.43
CA TYR A 865 -20.80 10.65 -10.28
C TYR A 865 -20.62 11.11 -8.84
N ASP A 866 -21.71 11.28 -8.07
CA ASP A 866 -21.61 11.62 -6.65
C ASP A 866 -20.95 10.50 -5.84
N ILE A 867 -21.39 9.25 -6.05
CA ILE A 867 -20.83 8.06 -5.41
C ILE A 867 -19.35 7.89 -5.74
N ALA A 868 -18.99 7.94 -7.04
CA ALA A 868 -17.60 7.81 -7.48
C ALA A 868 -16.72 8.93 -6.91
N THR A 869 -17.23 10.16 -6.86
CA THR A 869 -16.51 11.29 -6.23
C THR A 869 -16.30 11.02 -4.74
N SER A 870 -17.34 10.60 -4.01
CA SER A 870 -17.25 10.30 -2.58
C SER A 870 -16.31 9.12 -2.27
N LEU A 871 -16.26 8.09 -3.12
CA LEU A 871 -15.29 6.98 -2.98
C LEU A 871 -13.84 7.45 -3.13
N ILE A 872 -13.56 8.40 -4.03
CA ILE A 872 -12.21 8.92 -4.26
C ILE A 872 -11.80 9.93 -3.18
N CYS A 873 -12.75 10.76 -2.74
CA CYS A 873 -12.58 11.75 -1.67
C CYS A 873 -12.56 11.14 -0.27
N ALA A 874 -12.92 9.86 -0.12
CA ALA A 874 -12.98 9.19 1.18
C ALA A 874 -11.65 9.28 1.96
N PRO A 875 -11.70 9.56 3.28
CA PRO A 875 -10.52 9.57 4.13
C PRO A 875 -9.89 8.17 4.21
N ASP A 876 -8.57 8.11 4.36
CA ASP A 876 -7.84 6.85 4.39
C ASP A 876 -6.64 6.98 5.33
N ALA A 877 -6.54 6.05 6.29
CA ALA A 877 -5.51 6.04 7.33
C ALA A 877 -4.09 6.03 6.77
N VAL A 878 -3.92 5.38 5.61
CA VAL A 878 -2.64 5.23 4.91
C VAL A 878 -2.22 6.57 4.28
N LYS A 879 -3.15 7.52 4.12
CA LYS A 879 -2.89 8.81 3.45
C LYS A 879 -2.26 9.88 4.35
N ASP A 880 -2.35 9.77 5.67
CA ASP A 880 -1.94 10.83 6.61
C ASP A 880 -0.50 10.71 7.13
N ALA A 881 0.31 9.79 6.62
CA ALA A 881 1.73 9.76 6.95
C ALA A 881 2.35 11.11 6.52
N PRO A 882 3.03 11.84 7.44
CA PRO A 882 3.56 13.16 7.14
C PRO A 882 4.50 13.08 5.93
N VAL A 883 4.38 14.07 5.05
CA VAL A 883 5.36 14.33 4.00
C VAL A 883 6.72 14.35 4.68
N ALA A 884 7.70 13.60 4.17
CA ALA A 884 9.06 13.59 4.72
C ALA A 884 9.51 15.03 4.95
N MET A 885 9.54 15.45 6.22
CA MET A 885 10.06 16.74 6.60
C MET A 885 11.56 16.70 6.37
N LEU A 886 12.10 17.81 5.87
CA LEU A 886 13.54 18.00 5.68
C LEU A 886 14.26 17.66 6.99
N ASP A 887 15.34 16.90 6.93
CA ASP A 887 16.18 16.71 8.10
C ASP A 887 16.76 18.06 8.59
N ALA A 888 17.35 18.09 9.80
CA ALA A 888 17.98 19.29 10.36
C ALA A 888 19.09 19.89 9.46
N ASN A 889 19.51 19.16 8.42
CA ASN A 889 20.52 19.54 7.45
C ASN A 889 19.93 19.90 6.06
N GLY A 890 18.60 19.96 5.93
CA GLY A 890 17.90 20.31 4.69
C GLY A 890 17.87 19.21 3.62
N ASN A 891 18.18 17.97 3.95
CA ASN A 891 18.10 16.84 3.02
C ASN A 891 16.78 16.06 3.19
N MET A 892 16.21 15.66 2.05
CA MET A 892 15.11 14.70 2.01
C MET A 892 15.66 13.28 2.21
N PRO A 893 15.23 12.53 3.25
CA PRO A 893 15.51 11.10 3.30
C PRO A 893 14.91 10.40 2.07
N PRO A 894 15.46 9.26 1.61
CA PRO A 894 14.91 8.53 0.47
C PRO A 894 13.47 8.17 0.77
N SER A 895 12.53 8.76 0.03
CA SER A 895 11.11 8.50 0.20
C SER A 895 10.85 7.00 -0.01
N LEU A 896 10.41 6.29 1.03
CA LEU A 896 9.74 5.02 0.86
C LEU A 896 8.63 5.26 -0.18
N GLN A 897 8.64 4.50 -1.28
CA GLN A 897 7.70 4.69 -2.38
C GLN A 897 6.27 4.51 -1.87
N ARG A 898 5.61 5.61 -1.50
CA ARG A 898 4.21 5.58 -1.08
C ARG A 898 3.36 5.20 -2.29
N PRO A 899 2.43 4.22 -2.16
CA PRO A 899 1.50 3.90 -3.23
C PRO A 899 0.67 5.15 -3.56
N ARG A 900 0.58 5.48 -4.86
CA ARG A 900 -0.18 6.65 -5.33
C ARG A 900 -1.65 6.52 -4.94
N THR A 901 -2.23 7.61 -4.44
CA THR A 901 -3.66 7.64 -4.04
C THR A 901 -4.58 7.61 -5.26
N LEU A 902 -5.88 7.29 -5.07
CA LEU A 902 -6.87 7.36 -6.16
C LEU A 902 -6.98 8.76 -6.75
N ARG A 903 -6.91 9.80 -5.92
CA ARG A 903 -6.90 11.21 -6.37
C ARG A 903 -5.68 11.52 -7.22
N GLU A 904 -4.47 11.13 -6.79
CA GLU A 904 -3.25 11.32 -7.57
C GLU A 904 -3.28 10.56 -8.90
N MET A 905 -3.81 9.34 -8.90
CA MET A 905 -3.97 8.55 -10.12
C MET A 905 -5.00 9.17 -11.07
N LEU A 906 -6.12 9.66 -10.56
CA LEU A 906 -7.14 10.36 -11.35
C LEU A 906 -6.57 11.66 -11.94
N LYS A 907 -5.79 12.42 -11.17
CA LYS A 907 -5.08 13.61 -11.66
C LYS A 907 -4.14 13.26 -12.80
N ALA A 908 -3.33 12.20 -12.66
CA ALA A 908 -2.42 11.76 -13.71
C ALA A 908 -3.15 11.30 -14.99
N GLU A 909 -4.32 10.66 -14.88
CA GLU A 909 -5.14 10.30 -16.05
C GLU A 909 -5.80 11.53 -16.69
N ALA A 910 -6.25 12.50 -15.89
CA ALA A 910 -6.82 13.76 -16.36
C ALA A 910 -5.78 14.64 -17.08
N GLU A 911 -4.55 14.73 -16.58
CA GLU A 911 -3.43 15.37 -17.26
C GLU A 911 -3.11 14.70 -18.61
N GLY A 912 -3.37 13.39 -18.72
CA GLY A 912 -3.28 12.61 -19.95
C GLY A 912 -4.48 12.72 -20.90
N CYS A 913 -5.48 13.57 -20.62
CA CYS A 913 -6.78 13.58 -21.30
C CYS A 913 -6.70 13.72 -22.83
N LYS A 914 -5.78 14.53 -23.39
CA LYS A 914 -5.65 14.68 -24.86
C LYS A 914 -5.23 13.38 -25.56
N LYS A 915 -4.39 12.57 -24.91
CA LYS A 915 -4.02 11.22 -25.43
C LYS A 915 -5.17 10.25 -25.28
N LEU A 916 -5.94 10.39 -24.20
CA LEU A 916 -7.10 9.57 -23.91
C LEU A 916 -8.24 9.85 -24.88
N GLN A 917 -8.53 11.12 -25.17
CA GLN A 917 -9.57 11.56 -26.10
C GLN A 917 -9.37 11.00 -27.52
N LYS A 918 -8.11 10.90 -27.97
CA LYS A 918 -7.77 10.29 -29.27
C LYS A 918 -8.04 8.77 -29.31
N LYS A 919 -8.05 8.09 -28.16
CA LYS A 919 -8.30 6.65 -28.05
C LYS A 919 -9.76 6.33 -27.73
N ASP A 920 -10.33 7.08 -26.78
CA ASP A 920 -11.67 6.93 -26.25
C ASP A 920 -12.16 8.30 -25.73
N ALA A 921 -12.98 8.96 -26.54
CA ALA A 921 -13.51 10.29 -26.21
C ALA A 921 -14.46 10.27 -25.00
N ALA A 922 -15.26 9.20 -24.85
CA ALA A 922 -16.19 9.06 -23.75
C ALA A 922 -15.45 8.86 -22.41
N LEU A 923 -14.38 8.03 -22.39
CA LEU A 923 -13.53 7.88 -21.20
C LEU A 923 -12.88 9.20 -20.80
N ALA A 924 -12.35 9.94 -21.78
CA ALA A 924 -11.70 11.22 -21.53
C ALA A 924 -12.64 12.24 -20.88
N GLU A 925 -13.88 12.31 -21.36
CA GLU A 925 -14.91 13.17 -20.75
C GLU A 925 -15.23 12.74 -19.30
N ILE A 926 -15.42 11.44 -19.06
CA ILE A 926 -15.71 10.91 -17.72
C ILE A 926 -14.58 11.25 -16.74
N VAL A 927 -13.33 11.00 -17.14
CA VAL A 927 -12.14 11.24 -16.32
C VAL A 927 -12.00 12.72 -15.96
N VAL A 928 -12.11 13.63 -16.93
CA VAL A 928 -11.96 15.06 -16.67
C VAL A 928 -13.12 15.58 -15.80
N ARG A 929 -14.36 15.14 -16.04
CA ARG A 929 -15.53 15.51 -15.22
C ARG A 929 -15.35 15.07 -13.77
N LEU A 930 -14.98 13.81 -13.56
CA LEU A 930 -14.74 13.25 -12.23
C LEU A 930 -13.58 13.97 -11.53
N HIS A 931 -12.49 14.22 -12.24
CA HIS A 931 -11.34 14.94 -11.69
C HIS A 931 -11.69 16.36 -11.25
N ARG A 932 -12.37 17.15 -12.09
CA ARG A 932 -12.81 18.51 -11.73
C ARG A 932 -13.68 18.51 -10.48
N ARG A 933 -14.57 17.52 -10.33
CA ARG A 933 -15.44 17.42 -9.16
C ARG A 933 -14.69 16.99 -7.90
N VAL A 934 -13.77 16.03 -8.01
CA VAL A 934 -12.90 15.63 -6.88
C VAL A 934 -12.06 16.81 -6.40
N GLU A 935 -11.44 17.56 -7.31
CA GLU A 935 -10.66 18.73 -6.94
C GLU A 935 -11.53 19.82 -6.29
N MET A 936 -12.71 20.12 -6.85
CA MET A 936 -13.68 21.06 -6.25
C MET A 936 -14.02 20.69 -4.80
N LEU A 937 -14.29 19.42 -4.50
CA LEU A 937 -14.65 18.99 -3.15
C LEU A 937 -13.48 19.00 -2.17
N MET A 938 -12.25 18.83 -2.66
CA MET A 938 -11.04 18.71 -1.84
C MET A 938 -10.27 20.02 -1.67
N VAL A 939 -10.77 21.15 -2.18
CA VAL A 939 -10.22 22.47 -1.90
C VAL A 939 -10.39 22.80 -0.42
N MET A 940 -9.28 23.02 0.27
CA MET A 940 -9.30 23.56 1.63
C MET A 940 -9.36 25.09 1.56
N PRO A 941 -10.23 25.76 2.35
CA PRO A 941 -10.24 27.22 2.43
C PRO A 941 -8.88 27.76 2.90
N GLU A 942 -8.41 28.86 2.31
CA GLU A 942 -7.31 29.64 2.91
C GLU A 942 -7.78 30.14 4.30
N ALA A 943 -6.96 29.90 5.32
CA ALA A 943 -7.30 30.01 6.75
C ALA A 943 -7.71 31.40 7.27
N GLN A 944 -8.06 32.36 6.40
CA GLN A 944 -8.33 33.74 6.77
C GLN A 944 -9.82 34.13 6.84
N ALA A 945 -10.76 33.32 6.32
CA ALA A 945 -12.16 33.75 6.24
C ALA A 945 -13.09 33.21 7.35
N MET A 946 -12.85 32.01 7.92
CA MET A 946 -13.74 31.43 8.94
C MET A 946 -13.31 31.70 10.40
N LEU A 947 -12.04 32.05 10.65
CA LEU A 947 -11.56 32.26 12.03
C LEU A 947 -11.91 33.65 12.60
N GLN A 948 -12.11 34.68 11.78
CA GLN A 948 -12.43 36.02 12.29
C GLN A 948 -13.83 36.12 12.91
N THR A 949 -14.77 35.26 12.51
CA THR A 949 -16.13 35.23 13.07
C THR A 949 -16.25 34.35 14.31
N ALA A 950 -15.44 33.30 14.43
CA ALA A 950 -15.50 32.37 15.57
C ALA A 950 -14.72 32.87 16.80
N ASP A 951 -13.53 33.48 16.63
CA ASP A 951 -12.73 33.96 17.75
C ASP A 951 -13.29 35.23 18.40
N MET A 952 -13.93 36.12 17.64
CA MET A 952 -14.60 37.30 18.22
C MET A 952 -15.88 36.92 18.99
N ALA A 953 -16.60 35.87 18.58
CA ALA A 953 -17.82 35.44 19.26
C ALA A 953 -17.54 34.71 20.58
N LEU A 954 -16.43 33.95 20.66
CA LEU A 954 -16.07 33.19 21.87
C LEU A 954 -15.54 34.10 22.99
N GLY A 955 -14.79 35.16 22.64
CA GLY A 955 -14.25 36.13 23.60
C GLY A 955 -15.33 37.03 24.22
N ASP A 956 -16.25 37.55 23.41
CA ASP A 956 -17.27 38.51 23.89
C ASP A 956 -18.45 37.84 24.60
N ALA A 957 -18.83 36.62 24.23
CA ALA A 957 -19.91 35.89 24.90
C ALA A 957 -19.52 35.46 26.34
N MET A 958 -18.24 35.12 26.55
CA MET A 958 -17.74 34.71 27.87
C MET A 958 -17.55 35.92 28.81
N ALA A 959 -17.25 37.11 28.25
CA ALA A 959 -17.20 38.36 29.00
C ALA A 959 -18.61 38.90 29.35
N ALA A 960 -19.58 38.78 28.45
CA ALA A 960 -20.94 39.26 28.66
C ALA A 960 -21.73 38.42 29.70
N ALA A 961 -21.43 37.13 29.84
CA ALA A 961 -22.04 36.26 30.85
C ALA A 961 -21.53 36.53 32.27
N ALA A 962 -20.38 37.22 32.43
CA ALA A 962 -19.76 37.48 33.73
C ALA A 962 -20.16 38.83 34.36
N SER A 963 -20.81 39.74 33.63
CA SER A 963 -21.09 41.12 34.09
C SER A 963 -22.57 41.44 34.38
N GLY A 964 -23.39 40.44 34.68
CA GLY A 964 -24.79 40.65 35.08
C GLY A 964 -24.95 41.06 36.55
N VAL A 965 -24.67 42.32 36.88
CA VAL A 965 -25.06 42.94 38.16
C VAL A 965 -26.18 43.96 37.93
N GLN A 966 -27.23 43.79 38.73
CA GLN A 966 -28.48 44.53 38.84
C GLN A 966 -28.48 46.03 38.51
N GLY A 967 -29.52 46.47 37.79
CA GLY A 967 -29.92 47.87 37.69
C GLY A 967 -31.27 48.03 36.99
N ASP A 968 -32.21 48.65 37.69
CA ASP A 968 -33.66 48.71 37.46
C ASP A 968 -34.09 49.81 36.46
N SER A 969 -35.27 49.62 35.86
CA SER A 969 -36.25 50.61 35.35
C SER A 969 -35.85 51.74 34.36
N MET A 970 -36.48 51.75 33.17
CA MET A 970 -37.43 52.78 32.69
C MET A 970 -37.60 52.78 31.15
N SER A 971 -38.86 52.89 30.73
CA SER A 971 -39.39 53.12 29.38
C SER A 971 -38.85 54.35 28.66
N VAL A 972 -38.66 54.31 27.32
CA VAL A 972 -39.10 55.39 26.40
C VAL A 972 -39.42 54.81 25.01
N ASP A 973 -40.62 55.15 24.58
CA ASP A 973 -41.27 55.00 23.28
C ASP A 973 -40.66 55.95 22.24
N ASN A 974 -40.35 55.52 21.01
CA ASN A 974 -40.49 56.42 19.85
C ASN A 974 -40.56 55.70 18.49
N MET A 975 -41.78 55.72 17.98
CA MET A 975 -42.26 55.65 16.60
C MET A 975 -41.32 56.20 15.51
N LEU A 976 -41.24 55.51 14.36
CA LEU A 976 -41.59 56.08 13.05
C LEU A 976 -41.79 54.99 11.99
N ASP A 977 -42.97 55.09 11.39
CA ASP A 977 -43.67 54.29 10.39
C ASP A 977 -43.25 54.67 8.94
N VAL A 978 -43.82 53.95 7.97
CA VAL A 978 -43.88 54.12 6.49
C VAL A 978 -42.95 53.15 5.75
N GLY A 979 -43.40 52.16 4.96
CA GLY A 979 -44.73 51.83 4.44
C GLY A 979 -44.64 51.38 2.97
N MET A 980 -45.33 50.29 2.62
CA MET A 980 -45.76 49.84 1.28
C MET A 980 -44.70 49.24 0.32
N GLY A 981 -44.94 48.14 -0.39
CA GLY A 981 -46.15 47.34 -0.55
C GLY A 981 -45.90 46.12 -1.44
N VAL A 982 -46.67 45.06 -1.15
CA VAL A 982 -46.85 43.85 -1.96
C VAL A 982 -47.95 44.12 -3.00
N PRO A 983 -48.02 43.38 -4.12
CA PRO A 983 -49.22 42.55 -4.25
C PRO A 983 -48.93 41.14 -4.78
N SER A 984 -49.61 40.18 -4.17
CA SER A 984 -49.76 38.80 -4.63
C SER A 984 -51.02 38.67 -5.49
N ASP A 985 -50.95 37.72 -6.42
CA ASP A 985 -51.97 36.70 -6.74
C ASP A 985 -53.28 37.08 -7.47
N LEU A 986 -53.54 36.38 -8.59
CA LEU A 986 -54.68 35.46 -8.82
C LEU A 986 -55.01 35.27 -10.31
N GLY A 987 -55.07 34.00 -10.74
CA GLY A 987 -56.29 33.51 -11.39
C GLY A 987 -56.22 32.77 -12.74
N LEU A 988 -56.44 31.45 -12.65
CA LEU A 988 -57.42 30.65 -13.42
C LEU A 988 -57.10 30.13 -14.85
N GLY A 989 -56.95 28.80 -14.94
CA GLY A 989 -57.92 27.98 -15.69
C GLY A 989 -57.36 27.01 -16.76
N PRO A 990 -57.96 25.80 -16.94
CA PRO A 990 -57.29 24.62 -17.50
C PRO A 990 -57.76 24.23 -18.92
N ALA A 991 -57.02 23.31 -19.58
CA ALA A 991 -57.51 22.60 -20.76
C ALA A 991 -57.04 21.14 -20.78
N SER A 992 -58.02 20.23 -20.75
CA SER A 992 -57.91 18.79 -20.95
C SER A 992 -58.38 18.40 -22.35
N ALA A 993 -57.62 17.56 -23.06
CA ALA A 993 -58.04 16.56 -24.06
C ALA A 993 -56.73 15.91 -24.57
N GLY A 994 -56.48 14.60 -24.52
CA GLY A 994 -57.37 13.44 -24.66
C GLY A 994 -56.99 12.74 -25.96
N GLY A 995 -56.30 11.58 -25.87
CA GLY A 995 -55.85 10.84 -27.06
C GLY A 995 -55.08 9.56 -26.74
N SER A 996 -55.83 8.54 -26.31
CA SER A 996 -55.43 7.12 -26.25
C SER A 996 -54.95 6.61 -27.61
N LEU A 997 -54.01 5.64 -27.61
CA LEU A 997 -54.04 4.42 -28.44
C LEU A 997 -52.81 3.55 -28.13
N ASP A 998 -53.05 2.49 -27.38
CA ASP A 998 -52.27 1.24 -27.38
C ASP A 998 -52.78 0.37 -28.54
N PRO A 999 -51.92 -0.43 -29.19
CA PRO A 999 -52.24 -1.85 -29.20
C PRO A 999 -51.01 -2.76 -29.00
N SER A 1000 -51.15 -3.63 -28.01
CA SER A 1000 -50.68 -5.02 -27.98
C SER A 1000 -50.55 -5.69 -29.36
N GLY A 1001 -49.43 -6.38 -29.55
CA GLY A 1001 -49.18 -7.28 -30.67
C GLY A 1001 -48.01 -8.20 -30.36
N ASP A 1002 -48.32 -9.42 -29.91
CA ASP A 1002 -47.39 -10.53 -29.76
C ASP A 1002 -46.66 -10.84 -31.08
N ASN A 1003 -45.35 -11.11 -30.99
CA ASN A 1003 -44.68 -12.03 -31.92
C ASN A 1003 -43.35 -12.53 -31.31
N GLU A 1004 -43.41 -13.66 -30.60
CA GLU A 1004 -42.32 -14.64 -30.60
C GLU A 1004 -42.17 -15.18 -32.03
N LEU A 1005 -40.96 -15.22 -32.61
CA LEU A 1005 -40.40 -16.37 -33.37
C LEU A 1005 -39.00 -16.05 -33.97
N PHE A 1006 -38.06 -16.97 -33.74
CA PHE A 1006 -36.69 -17.11 -34.29
C PHE A 1006 -35.63 -16.12 -33.78
N GLY A 1007 -34.47 -16.52 -33.26
CA GLY A 1007 -33.87 -17.86 -33.21
C GLY A 1007 -32.35 -17.70 -33.19
N ALA A 1008 -31.72 -18.26 -32.15
CA ALA A 1008 -30.39 -18.85 -32.14
C ALA A 1008 -29.26 -18.19 -32.97
N PHE A 1009 -28.31 -17.55 -32.27
CA PHE A 1009 -26.88 -17.81 -32.48
C PHE A 1009 -26.13 -17.61 -31.16
N GLY A 1010 -25.80 -18.72 -30.53
CA GLY A 1010 -24.74 -18.78 -29.55
C GLY A 1010 -23.44 -19.18 -30.24
N SER A 1011 -22.34 -18.60 -29.79
CA SER A 1011 -20.99 -19.18 -29.74
C SER A 1011 -20.13 -18.15 -28.99
N GLN A 1012 -19.76 -18.44 -27.75
CA GLN A 1012 -18.48 -19.08 -27.42
C GLN A 1012 -17.30 -18.34 -28.02
N GLU A 1013 -16.58 -17.63 -27.14
CA GLU A 1013 -15.11 -17.59 -27.03
C GLU A 1013 -14.75 -16.36 -26.21
N LEU A 1014 -14.35 -16.55 -24.94
CA LEU A 1014 -13.45 -15.68 -24.17
C LEU A 1014 -13.26 -16.28 -22.77
N ASP A 1015 -12.79 -17.53 -22.72
CA ASP A 1015 -12.19 -18.13 -21.53
C ASP A 1015 -10.84 -18.74 -21.95
N ASN A 1016 -9.75 -18.05 -21.62
CA ASN A 1016 -8.45 -18.64 -21.31
C ASN A 1016 -7.43 -17.53 -21.07
N PHE A 1017 -7.27 -17.10 -19.82
CA PHE A 1017 -6.00 -16.53 -19.35
C PHE A 1017 -5.83 -16.89 -17.87
N ASP A 1018 -5.35 -18.12 -17.69
CA ASP A 1018 -4.82 -18.68 -16.44
C ASP A 1018 -3.39 -18.16 -16.25
N TRP A 1019 -3.07 -17.58 -15.09
CA TRP A 1019 -1.69 -17.33 -14.67
C TRP A 1019 -1.54 -17.49 -13.16
N ASP A 1020 -0.78 -18.54 -12.84
CA ASP A 1020 -0.16 -18.95 -11.58
C ASP A 1020 0.01 -17.86 -10.52
N MET A 1021 -0.71 -18.05 -9.41
CA MET A 1021 -0.49 -17.43 -8.11
C MET A 1021 0.58 -18.22 -7.36
N ASP A 1022 1.86 -17.91 -7.59
CA ASP A 1022 2.95 -18.33 -6.70
C ASP A 1022 4.04 -17.26 -6.67
N ASN A 1023 3.85 -16.33 -5.73
CA ASN A 1023 4.84 -15.48 -5.05
C ASN A 1023 4.15 -14.17 -4.63
N MET A 1024 3.74 -14.08 -3.37
CA MET A 1024 3.74 -12.85 -2.55
C MET A 1024 2.86 -13.06 -1.30
N VAL A 1025 3.51 -13.21 -0.14
CA VAL A 1025 3.37 -12.44 1.12
C VAL A 1025 4.09 -13.21 2.22
#